data_AF-A0A938ZLN8-F1
#
_entry.id   AF-A0A938ZLN8-F1
#
_cell.length_a   1.000
_cell.length_b   1.000
_cell.length_c   1.000
_cell.angle_alpha   90.00
_cell.angle_beta   90.00
_cell.angle_gamma   90.00
#
_symmetry.space_group_name_H-M   'P 1'
#
loop_
_entity.id
_entity.type
_entity.pdbx_description
1 polymer ?
#
loop_
_entity_poly.entity_id
_entity_poly.type
_entity_poly.pdbx_seq_one_letter_code
_entity_poly.pdbx_strand_id
1 'polypeptide(L)'
;MTTYTLTTSNDTIGGTTDNDTFNGTYDGAGTDTFNSGDSLNGGLGIDTLYIEHLQAGVIAPPDALWTNLSNIENIVINTTGDGAQTITTGTNFNTAFIAGVNLTTETSGAGVINIAMTTFTGMATLETISIAGAQNIVTGSGATTVTATSGAGALNITGVGLKSVFATTTGAGAQTIGDGIGNGVNLVEVKATSAEGAQTITSTSTNAVVVNATSTTGQQIITTGSGADIVRASTTSAINTINTGNGNDRVTILATASGNYTINGGDGDDTLTGGAGNDNLIGGLGDDSLDGGAGNDNLDGGDGSDVYYVDSATDVVTETNASVAGGIDTVISSLADYTLGANLENLTLTGTGNSNGAGNSLDNRIIGSSGDNILNGGDGADTLVGVAGNSLIGEIDTLIGGTNSDIYILASNTSIYYDDGISTTPGDDDYALIVGFDVNEDKVQLLGPSTQYFLEIDDGNINLRIDKPDTEPDELIASFVNSIGLSVNSLNSNAFVYLNNAPVITATNTALTYTENAAATAIDPGITVTDADSTNLSSATVSISGSFTEDTLAFATQNGITGNYTNGVLTLTGSATVAQYQTALRSVTYQNSSDNPNTTTRTISFVVKDGSLLDSNPVTRNINLTAVNDAPVITATNTALTYTENAAATAIDPGITVTDADSTNLSSATVSISGSFTEDTLAFATQNGITGNYTNGVLTLTGSATVAQYQTALRSVTYQNSSDNPNTTTRTISFVVKDGSLLDSNPVTRNINLTAVNDA
;
A
#
# COMPACT_ATOMS: atom_id res chain seq x y z
N MET A 1 -17.77 44.61 -4.55
CA MET A 1 -16.50 45.15 -4.04
C MET A 1 -16.64 46.58 -3.60
N THR A 2 -17.21 46.71 -2.41
CA THR A 2 -17.25 47.95 -1.65
C THR A 2 -16.18 47.85 -0.56
N THR A 3 -15.39 48.90 -0.35
CA THR A 3 -14.38 48.95 0.73
C THR A 3 -14.93 49.74 1.91
N TYR A 4 -14.88 49.15 3.08
CA TYR A 4 -15.28 49.75 4.35
C TYR A 4 -14.04 49.97 5.22
N THR A 5 -13.89 51.19 5.73
CA THR A 5 -12.86 51.54 6.72
C THR A 5 -13.56 51.77 8.04
N LEU A 6 -13.17 51.02 9.07
CA LEU A 6 -13.65 51.23 10.44
C LEU A 6 -13.12 52.60 10.91
N THR A 7 -14.02 53.47 11.39
CA THR A 7 -13.65 54.83 11.83
C THR A 7 -14.24 55.22 13.20
N THR A 8 -15.07 54.36 13.80
CA THR A 8 -15.68 54.57 15.11
C THR A 8 -15.77 53.28 15.94
N SER A 9 -15.81 53.41 17.26
CA SER A 9 -15.95 52.27 18.18
C SER A 9 -17.33 51.59 18.07
N ASN A 10 -17.39 50.25 18.03
CA ASN A 10 -18.59 49.42 17.93
C ASN A 10 -19.31 49.54 16.58
N ASP A 11 -18.56 49.54 15.49
CA ASP A 11 -19.11 49.59 14.14
C ASP A 11 -19.89 48.30 13.82
N THR A 12 -21.08 48.42 13.23
CA THR A 12 -21.86 47.29 12.72
C THR A 12 -22.01 47.44 11.22
N ILE A 13 -21.28 46.64 10.45
CA ILE A 13 -21.25 46.72 8.98
C ILE A 13 -21.79 45.43 8.38
N GLY A 14 -22.87 45.55 7.61
CA GLY A 14 -23.40 44.46 6.79
C GLY A 14 -23.06 44.73 5.33
N GLY A 15 -22.28 43.84 4.73
CA GLY A 15 -22.05 43.80 3.30
C GLY A 15 -23.38 43.64 2.56
N THR A 16 -23.52 44.38 1.47
CA THR A 16 -24.76 44.38 0.66
C THR A 16 -24.50 43.99 -0.79
N THR A 17 -23.24 43.73 -1.14
CA THR A 17 -22.77 43.43 -2.50
C THR A 17 -21.74 42.32 -2.49
N ASP A 18 -21.69 41.52 -3.56
CA ASP A 18 -20.69 40.46 -3.66
C ASP A 18 -19.24 41.01 -3.60
N ASN A 19 -18.42 40.34 -2.78
CA ASN A 19 -16.98 40.54 -2.60
C ASN A 19 -16.58 41.89 -1.96
N ASP A 20 -16.98 42.14 -0.72
CA ASP A 20 -16.68 43.32 0.08
C ASP A 20 -15.31 43.24 0.78
N THR A 21 -14.75 44.40 1.15
CA THR A 21 -13.43 44.52 1.81
C THR A 21 -13.53 45.38 3.06
N PHE A 22 -13.01 44.89 4.20
CA PHE A 22 -13.03 45.58 5.48
C PHE A 22 -11.60 45.87 5.94
N ASN A 23 -11.25 47.13 6.19
CA ASN A 23 -9.90 47.54 6.58
C ASN A 23 -9.89 48.11 8.00
N GLY A 24 -8.99 47.61 8.85
CA GLY A 24 -8.72 48.13 10.19
C GLY A 24 -7.25 47.99 10.59
N THR A 25 -6.75 48.93 11.39
CA THR A 25 -5.48 48.77 12.13
C THR A 25 -5.80 48.17 13.51
N TYR A 26 -4.90 47.43 14.16
CA TYR A 26 -5.02 47.05 15.58
C TYR A 26 -3.86 47.70 16.34
N ASP A 27 -4.07 48.48 17.40
CA ASP A 27 -2.96 49.17 18.12
C ASP A 27 -3.02 49.05 19.65
N GLY A 28 -4.02 48.35 20.19
CA GLY A 28 -4.17 48.11 21.63
C GLY A 28 -4.46 49.36 22.48
N ALA A 29 -4.62 50.56 21.88
CA ALA A 29 -4.93 51.79 22.59
C ALA A 29 -5.76 52.74 21.71
N GLY A 30 -7.07 52.86 21.98
CA GLY A 30 -8.04 53.58 21.12
C GLY A 30 -7.59 54.97 20.64
N THR A 31 -7.94 55.32 19.40
CA THR A 31 -9.22 56.01 19.07
C THR A 31 -9.73 55.78 17.64
N ASP A 32 -9.19 54.84 16.87
CA ASP A 32 -9.99 53.78 16.21
C ASP A 32 -9.11 52.72 15.53
N THR A 33 -9.40 51.46 15.87
CA THR A 33 -8.70 50.22 15.52
C THR A 33 -9.63 49.04 15.88
N PHE A 34 -9.61 47.95 15.09
CA PHE A 34 -10.56 46.82 15.17
C PHE A 34 -10.69 46.28 16.60
N ASN A 35 -11.85 46.48 17.25
CA ASN A 35 -12.03 46.23 18.69
C ASN A 35 -13.13 45.19 18.98
N SER A 36 -13.22 44.72 20.23
CA SER A 36 -14.15 43.64 20.63
C SER A 36 -15.64 43.96 20.52
N GLY A 37 -16.02 45.21 20.21
CA GLY A 37 -17.41 45.62 20.06
C GLY A 37 -17.88 45.80 18.61
N ASP A 38 -16.98 45.68 17.63
CA ASP A 38 -17.34 45.76 16.21
C ASP A 38 -17.99 44.45 15.74
N SER A 39 -18.95 44.53 14.81
CA SER A 39 -19.61 43.38 14.17
C SER A 39 -19.64 43.52 12.66
N LEU A 40 -19.17 42.47 11.96
CA LEU A 40 -19.06 42.43 10.51
C LEU A 40 -19.79 41.22 9.95
N ASN A 41 -20.56 41.45 8.89
CA ASN A 41 -21.17 40.39 8.09
C ASN A 41 -20.84 40.65 6.62
N GLY A 42 -20.09 39.79 5.94
CA GLY A 42 -19.73 40.00 4.53
C GLY A 42 -20.90 39.84 3.56
N GLY A 43 -21.91 39.02 3.93
CA GLY A 43 -23.11 38.83 3.14
C GLY A 43 -22.98 37.68 2.13
N LEU A 44 -23.26 37.95 0.85
CA LEU A 44 -23.09 36.99 -0.25
C LEU A 44 -21.78 37.34 -0.96
N GLY A 45 -21.03 36.34 -1.43
CA GLY A 45 -19.79 36.56 -2.19
C GLY A 45 -18.55 36.03 -1.47
N ILE A 46 -17.38 36.56 -1.84
CA ILE A 46 -16.07 36.25 -1.25
C ILE A 46 -15.54 37.54 -0.62
N ASP A 47 -15.68 37.66 0.70
CA ASP A 47 -15.41 38.88 1.44
C ASP A 47 -14.05 38.82 2.16
N THR A 48 -13.37 39.97 2.27
CA THR A 48 -11.99 40.05 2.78
C THR A 48 -11.85 41.03 3.94
N LEU A 49 -11.22 40.59 5.03
CA LEU A 49 -10.86 41.40 6.20
C LEU A 49 -9.35 41.64 6.25
N TYR A 50 -8.92 42.90 6.22
CA TYR A 50 -7.54 43.34 6.42
C TYR A 50 -7.32 43.88 7.83
N ILE A 51 -6.32 43.30 8.52
CA ILE A 51 -5.86 43.73 9.85
C ILE A 51 -4.39 44.15 9.73
N GLU A 52 -4.11 45.43 9.86
CA GLU A 52 -2.73 45.96 9.88
C GLU A 52 -2.24 46.23 11.31
N HIS A 53 -0.97 45.93 11.60
CA HIS A 53 -0.33 46.20 12.90
C HIS A 53 1.03 46.87 12.76
N LEU A 54 1.26 47.96 13.51
CA LEU A 54 2.47 48.80 13.41
C LEU A 54 3.43 48.72 14.61
N GLN A 55 3.15 47.93 15.66
CA GLN A 55 4.02 47.86 16.86
C GLN A 55 4.42 46.42 17.25
N ALA A 56 5.48 46.28 18.04
CA ALA A 56 5.98 44.99 18.50
C ALA A 56 5.28 44.54 19.80
N GLY A 57 4.82 43.29 19.84
CA GLY A 57 4.46 42.59 21.09
C GLY A 57 2.97 42.54 21.47
N VAL A 58 2.05 42.85 20.56
CA VAL A 58 0.61 42.72 20.83
C VAL A 58 0.10 41.32 20.44
N ILE A 59 -0.53 40.66 21.40
CA ILE A 59 -1.17 39.34 21.32
C ILE A 59 -2.54 39.50 20.65
N ALA A 60 -2.90 38.56 19.76
CA ALA A 60 -4.21 38.19 19.21
C ALA A 60 -5.38 39.22 19.25
N PRO A 61 -6.25 39.27 18.21
CA PRO A 61 -7.62 39.70 18.47
C PRO A 61 -8.22 38.76 19.55
N PRO A 62 -8.76 39.27 20.67
CA PRO A 62 -9.35 38.44 21.72
C PRO A 62 -10.42 37.51 21.14
N ASP A 63 -10.71 36.38 21.81
CA ASP A 63 -11.71 35.41 21.33
C ASP A 63 -13.12 36.01 21.11
N ALA A 64 -13.38 37.15 21.75
CA ALA A 64 -14.57 37.99 21.60
C ALA A 64 -14.64 38.78 20.27
N LEU A 65 -13.54 38.88 19.54
CA LEU A 65 -13.46 39.57 18.25
C LEU A 65 -13.93 38.65 17.12
N TRP A 66 -13.77 37.33 17.27
CA TRP A 66 -14.26 36.34 16.32
C TRP A 66 -15.78 36.12 16.41
N THR A 67 -16.41 36.34 17.57
CA THR A 67 -17.86 36.10 17.78
C THR A 67 -18.76 37.01 16.96
N ASN A 68 -18.25 38.16 16.51
CA ASN A 68 -19.05 39.19 15.85
C ASN A 68 -18.85 39.18 14.32
N LEU A 69 -18.12 38.18 13.79
CA LEU A 69 -17.86 37.99 12.37
C LEU A 69 -18.76 36.89 11.81
N SER A 70 -19.25 37.10 10.58
CA SER A 70 -20.03 36.11 9.83
C SER A 70 -19.83 36.32 8.33
N ASN A 71 -19.85 35.25 7.54
CA ASN A 71 -19.71 35.29 6.07
C ASN A 71 -18.48 36.09 5.63
N ILE A 72 -17.30 35.72 6.14
CA ILE A 72 -16.02 36.28 5.69
C ILE A 72 -15.18 35.10 5.19
N GLU A 73 -14.59 35.20 4.01
CA GLU A 73 -13.85 34.09 3.39
C GLU A 73 -12.33 34.30 3.44
N ASN A 74 -11.87 35.56 3.45
CA ASN A 74 -10.45 35.90 3.47
C ASN A 74 -10.10 36.80 4.66
N ILE A 75 -8.97 36.53 5.30
CA ILE A 75 -8.40 37.36 6.36
C ILE A 75 -6.92 37.60 6.05
N VAL A 76 -6.50 38.85 6.03
CA VAL A 76 -5.10 39.24 5.81
C VAL A 76 -4.59 39.99 7.03
N ILE A 77 -3.52 39.51 7.64
CA ILE A 77 -2.89 40.09 8.82
C ILE A 77 -1.46 40.52 8.46
N ASN A 78 -1.23 41.83 8.39
CA ASN A 78 0.07 42.40 8.07
C ASN A 78 0.67 43.06 9.31
N THR A 79 1.94 42.80 9.58
CA THR A 79 2.59 43.31 10.78
C THR A 79 4.02 43.80 10.52
N THR A 80 4.42 44.83 11.26
CA THR A 80 5.78 45.39 11.20
C THR A 80 6.45 45.35 12.57
N GLY A 81 7.58 44.66 12.70
CA GLY A 81 8.41 44.68 13.92
C GLY A 81 9.04 43.33 14.33
N ASP A 82 9.99 43.36 15.26
CA ASP A 82 10.79 42.18 15.70
C ASP A 82 10.17 41.40 16.87
N GLY A 83 8.99 41.79 17.36
CA GLY A 83 8.31 41.12 18.47
C GLY A 83 7.61 39.83 18.05
N ALA A 84 7.53 38.84 18.95
CA ALA A 84 6.73 37.65 18.71
C ALA A 84 5.24 37.98 18.57
N GLN A 85 4.58 37.32 17.63
CA GLN A 85 3.18 37.49 17.27
C GLN A 85 2.45 36.18 17.51
N THR A 86 1.26 36.24 18.06
CA THR A 86 0.45 35.06 18.35
C THR A 86 -0.97 35.28 17.87
N ILE A 87 -1.41 34.44 16.95
CA ILE A 87 -2.76 34.34 16.44
C ILE A 87 -3.35 33.04 17.01
N THR A 88 -4.40 33.16 17.80
CA THR A 88 -5.11 32.00 18.37
C THR A 88 -6.55 32.06 17.91
N THR A 89 -7.00 30.99 17.27
CA THR A 89 -8.41 30.82 16.93
C THR A 89 -9.05 30.00 18.05
N GLY A 90 -9.78 30.66 18.95
CA GLY A 90 -10.57 29.96 19.97
C GLY A 90 -11.83 29.34 19.38
N THR A 91 -12.71 28.81 20.25
CA THR A 91 -13.92 28.07 19.83
C THR A 91 -14.87 28.88 18.96
N ASN A 92 -14.85 30.21 19.11
CA ASN A 92 -15.73 31.13 18.39
C ASN A 92 -15.30 31.37 16.94
N PHE A 93 -14.08 30.98 16.57
CA PHE A 93 -13.63 31.04 15.19
C PHE A 93 -14.41 30.06 14.30
N ASN A 94 -14.74 28.87 14.82
CA ASN A 94 -15.56 27.90 14.08
C ASN A 94 -16.97 28.40 13.76
N THR A 95 -17.56 29.22 14.64
CA THR A 95 -18.91 29.74 14.42
C THR A 95 -18.94 30.81 13.34
N ALA A 96 -17.85 31.54 13.16
CA ALA A 96 -17.72 32.57 12.14
C ALA A 96 -17.41 32.01 10.74
N PHE A 97 -16.70 30.88 10.67
CA PHE A 97 -16.10 30.35 9.43
C PHE A 97 -16.45 28.86 9.22
N ILE A 98 -17.69 28.57 8.78
CA ILE A 98 -18.20 27.19 8.64
C ILE A 98 -17.91 26.60 7.24
N ALA A 99 -17.80 27.44 6.19
CA ALA A 99 -17.71 27.00 4.79
C ALA A 99 -16.29 26.99 4.19
N GLY A 100 -15.30 27.56 4.89
CA GLY A 100 -13.95 27.78 4.37
C GLY A 100 -13.35 29.09 4.90
N VAL A 101 -12.05 29.15 5.13
CA VAL A 101 -11.33 30.41 5.42
C VAL A 101 -9.93 30.41 4.82
N ASN A 102 -9.54 31.53 4.21
CA ASN A 102 -8.18 31.80 3.79
C ASN A 102 -7.55 32.81 4.75
N LEU A 103 -6.50 32.42 5.48
CA LEU A 103 -5.76 33.30 6.38
C LEU A 103 -4.39 33.58 5.79
N THR A 104 -4.07 34.83 5.52
CA THR A 104 -2.74 35.27 5.08
C THR A 104 -2.07 36.07 6.19
N THR A 105 -0.81 35.77 6.52
CA THR A 105 -0.04 36.52 7.52
C THR A 105 1.33 36.91 6.98
N GLU A 106 1.69 38.20 7.04
CA GLU A 106 3.01 38.69 6.63
C GLU A 106 3.69 39.46 7.76
N THR A 107 4.98 39.17 7.99
CA THR A 107 5.82 39.92 8.94
C THR A 107 7.09 40.44 8.26
N SER A 108 7.35 41.73 8.46
CA SER A 108 8.54 42.40 7.92
C SER A 108 9.71 42.45 8.92
N GLY A 109 9.69 41.65 9.99
CA GLY A 109 10.70 41.69 11.07
C GLY A 109 11.15 40.29 11.52
N ALA A 110 12.06 40.21 12.50
CA ALA A 110 12.61 38.96 13.01
C ALA A 110 11.74 38.25 14.07
N GLY A 111 10.51 38.73 14.30
CA GLY A 111 9.58 38.20 15.28
C GLY A 111 9.04 36.82 14.93
N VAL A 112 8.73 36.02 15.96
CA VAL A 112 8.14 34.67 15.78
C VAL A 112 6.66 34.77 15.43
N ILE A 113 6.17 34.03 14.42
CA ILE A 113 4.73 33.88 14.12
C ILE A 113 4.22 32.61 14.79
N ASN A 114 3.32 32.72 15.76
CA ASN A 114 2.61 31.58 16.34
C ASN A 114 1.16 31.57 15.86
N ILE A 115 0.71 30.51 15.20
CA ILE A 115 -0.68 30.32 14.76
C ILE A 115 -1.21 29.05 15.41
N ALA A 116 -2.28 29.18 16.18
CA ALA A 116 -2.95 28.06 16.82
C ALA A 116 -4.40 27.98 16.37
N MET A 117 -4.69 27.04 15.46
CA MET A 117 -6.02 26.72 14.95
C MET A 117 -6.63 25.46 15.57
N THR A 118 -6.22 25.12 16.80
CA THR A 118 -6.45 23.80 17.43
C THR A 118 -7.91 23.37 17.57
N THR A 119 -8.85 24.32 17.56
CA THR A 119 -10.28 24.02 17.62
C THR A 119 -10.95 23.97 16.26
N PHE A 120 -10.30 24.44 15.18
CA PHE A 120 -10.93 24.60 13.88
C PHE A 120 -11.33 23.27 13.23
N THR A 121 -12.58 23.15 12.76
CA THR A 121 -13.12 21.91 12.16
C THR A 121 -13.54 22.04 10.69
N GLY A 122 -13.49 23.25 10.11
CA GLY A 122 -13.87 23.52 8.71
C GLY A 122 -12.74 23.26 7.72
N MET A 123 -12.86 23.76 6.49
CA MET A 123 -11.75 23.81 5.54
C MET A 123 -10.97 25.11 5.71
N ALA A 124 -9.63 25.06 5.70
CA ALA A 124 -8.81 26.27 5.78
C ALA A 124 -7.66 26.24 4.77
N THR A 125 -7.31 27.41 4.25
CA THR A 125 -5.98 27.65 3.67
C THR A 125 -5.27 28.69 4.50
N LEU A 126 -3.99 28.45 4.79
CA LEU A 126 -3.14 29.32 5.57
C LEU A 126 -1.90 29.65 4.75
N GLU A 127 -1.66 30.93 4.50
CA GLU A 127 -0.46 31.42 3.83
C GLU A 127 0.33 32.32 4.78
N THR A 128 1.58 31.97 5.08
CA THR A 128 2.41 32.74 6.01
C THR A 128 3.75 33.10 5.40
N ILE A 129 4.18 34.35 5.62
CA ILE A 129 5.48 34.86 5.17
C ILE A 129 6.16 35.55 6.35
N SER A 130 7.35 35.07 6.70
CA SER A 130 8.26 35.67 7.67
C SER A 130 9.62 35.88 7.02
N ILE A 131 10.11 37.11 6.99
CA ILE A 131 11.40 37.41 6.34
C ILE A 131 12.61 36.91 7.12
N ALA A 132 12.50 36.70 8.44
CA ALA A 132 13.64 36.34 9.31
C ALA A 132 13.26 35.53 10.56
N GLY A 133 12.05 35.72 11.10
CA GLY A 133 11.62 35.08 12.35
C GLY A 133 11.12 33.64 12.18
N ALA A 134 11.17 32.86 13.27
CA ALA A 134 10.64 31.51 13.31
C ALA A 134 9.10 31.49 13.20
N GLN A 135 8.53 30.36 12.83
CA GLN A 135 7.09 30.18 12.76
C GLN A 135 6.68 28.87 13.44
N ASN A 136 5.61 28.91 14.22
CA ASN A 136 4.98 27.75 14.84
C ASN A 136 3.49 27.75 14.46
N ILE A 137 3.08 26.81 13.62
CA ILE A 137 1.72 26.65 13.12
C ILE A 137 1.18 25.34 13.68
N VAL A 138 0.05 25.40 14.37
CA VAL A 138 -0.66 24.23 14.91
C VAL A 138 -2.09 24.26 14.38
N THR A 139 -2.48 23.27 13.60
CA THR A 139 -3.81 23.17 12.98
C THR A 139 -4.78 22.34 13.83
N GLY A 140 -6.07 22.54 13.61
CA GLY A 140 -7.16 21.77 14.25
C GLY A 140 -7.49 20.49 13.47
N SER A 141 -8.69 19.94 13.66
CA SER A 141 -9.16 18.74 12.94
C SER A 141 -9.77 19.02 11.56
N GLY A 142 -9.96 20.29 11.22
CA GLY A 142 -10.41 20.73 9.91
C GLY A 142 -9.35 20.53 8.83
N ALA A 143 -9.78 20.16 7.62
CA ALA A 143 -8.88 19.97 6.47
C ALA A 143 -8.16 21.28 6.11
N THR A 144 -6.86 21.34 6.38
CA THR A 144 -6.07 22.57 6.29
C THR A 144 -4.92 22.44 5.31
N THR A 145 -4.84 23.34 4.33
CA THR A 145 -3.66 23.53 3.49
C THR A 145 -2.81 24.65 4.06
N VAL A 146 -1.52 24.42 4.27
CA VAL A 146 -0.57 25.40 4.81
C VAL A 146 0.52 25.70 3.78
N THR A 147 0.70 26.95 3.41
CA THR A 147 1.84 27.46 2.66
C THR A 147 2.61 28.42 3.56
N ALA A 148 3.86 28.10 3.91
CA ALA A 148 4.64 28.90 4.86
C ALA A 148 6.05 29.14 4.33
N THR A 149 6.44 30.41 4.27
CA THR A 149 7.80 30.85 3.92
C THR A 149 8.44 31.53 5.11
N SER A 150 9.60 31.03 5.54
CA SER A 150 10.44 31.61 6.59
C SER A 150 11.80 32.04 6.03
N GLY A 151 12.42 33.02 6.66
CA GLY A 151 13.80 33.40 6.44
C GLY A 151 14.78 32.34 6.94
N ALA A 152 15.65 32.75 7.86
CA ALA A 152 16.55 31.85 8.59
C ALA A 152 15.91 31.22 9.85
N GLY A 153 14.70 31.64 10.23
CA GLY A 153 13.99 31.08 11.39
C GLY A 153 13.43 29.69 11.14
N ALA A 154 13.33 28.88 12.19
CA ALA A 154 12.72 27.55 12.13
C ALA A 154 11.23 27.63 11.75
N LEU A 155 10.72 26.60 11.06
CA LEU A 155 9.34 26.48 10.62
C LEU A 155 8.75 25.18 11.15
N ASN A 156 7.88 25.27 12.15
CA ASN A 156 7.20 24.13 12.76
C ASN A 156 5.73 24.15 12.36
N ILE A 157 5.26 23.12 11.65
CA ILE A 157 3.88 22.99 11.16
C ILE A 157 3.34 21.65 11.67
N THR A 158 2.36 21.69 12.56
CA THR A 158 1.78 20.49 13.17
C THR A 158 0.26 20.50 13.16
N GLY A 159 -0.38 19.35 13.36
CA GLY A 159 -1.79 19.28 13.74
C GLY A 159 -2.60 18.24 12.96
N VAL A 160 -3.76 17.86 13.52
CA VAL A 160 -4.49 16.64 13.18
C VAL A 160 -5.36 16.73 11.90
N GLY A 161 -5.48 17.92 11.31
CA GLY A 161 -6.30 18.19 10.12
C GLY A 161 -5.49 18.61 8.90
N LEU A 162 -4.16 18.49 8.93
CA LEU A 162 -3.31 18.85 7.81
C LEU A 162 -3.67 18.05 6.56
N LYS A 163 -3.87 18.75 5.44
CA LYS A 163 -4.14 18.16 4.12
C LYS A 163 -2.96 18.29 3.17
N SER A 164 -2.40 19.49 3.08
CA SER A 164 -1.22 19.75 2.24
C SER A 164 -0.34 20.79 2.92
N VAL A 165 0.98 20.62 2.85
CA VAL A 165 1.94 21.53 3.44
C VAL A 165 2.99 21.93 2.41
N PHE A 166 3.16 23.22 2.18
CA PHE A 166 4.20 23.82 1.33
C PHE A 166 5.09 24.71 2.20
N ALA A 167 6.19 24.15 2.70
CA ALA A 167 7.12 24.78 3.63
C ALA A 167 8.41 25.21 2.92
N THR A 168 8.79 26.47 3.05
CA THR A 168 10.04 27.01 2.49
C THR A 168 10.83 27.78 3.56
N THR A 169 12.11 27.47 3.71
CA THR A 169 13.05 28.29 4.49
C THR A 169 14.18 28.77 3.59
N THR A 170 14.36 30.09 3.48
CA THR A 170 15.39 30.69 2.61
C THR A 170 16.78 30.70 3.23
N GLY A 171 16.90 30.40 4.53
CA GLY A 171 18.17 30.23 5.24
C GLY A 171 18.30 28.87 5.96
N ALA A 172 19.12 28.82 7.01
CA ALA A 172 19.40 27.61 7.80
C ALA A 172 18.28 27.20 8.79
N GLY A 173 17.05 27.68 8.58
CA GLY A 173 15.92 27.36 9.44
C GLY A 173 15.53 25.88 9.34
N ALA A 174 15.47 25.19 10.47
CA ALA A 174 14.98 23.81 10.51
C ALA A 174 13.47 23.76 10.25
N GLN A 175 12.99 22.67 9.63
CA GLN A 175 11.59 22.43 9.34
C GLN A 175 11.11 21.21 10.11
N THR A 176 10.03 21.36 10.87
CA THR A 176 9.33 20.24 11.51
C THR A 176 7.91 20.21 11.00
N ILE A 177 7.52 19.16 10.28
CA ILE A 177 6.20 19.04 9.65
C ILE A 177 5.57 17.74 10.10
N GLY A 178 4.34 17.76 10.63
CA GLY A 178 3.63 16.51 10.84
C GLY A 178 2.20 16.60 11.33
N ASP A 179 1.41 15.58 11.04
CA ASP A 179 -0.02 15.52 11.39
C ASP A 179 -0.30 15.16 12.86
N GLY A 180 0.72 14.69 13.60
CA GLY A 180 0.58 14.31 15.01
C GLY A 180 -0.15 12.98 15.22
N ILE A 181 -0.40 12.59 16.48
CA ILE A 181 -1.02 11.29 16.80
C ILE A 181 -2.54 11.44 16.84
N GLY A 182 -3.24 11.06 15.76
CA GLY A 182 -4.70 10.93 15.77
C GLY A 182 -5.37 11.05 14.40
N ASN A 183 -5.82 9.91 13.85
CA ASN A 183 -6.67 9.76 12.64
C ASN A 183 -6.39 10.76 11.50
N GLY A 184 -5.11 11.02 11.21
CA GLY A 184 -4.63 11.96 10.20
C GLY A 184 -4.79 11.46 8.76
N VAL A 185 -5.98 11.00 8.38
CA VAL A 185 -6.29 10.46 7.03
C VAL A 185 -6.18 11.53 5.92
N ASN A 186 -5.85 12.77 6.25
CA ASN A 186 -5.99 13.91 5.36
C ASN A 186 -4.69 14.35 4.70
N LEU A 187 -3.51 14.07 5.27
CA LEU A 187 -2.26 14.58 4.72
C LEU A 187 -1.95 13.84 3.42
N VAL A 188 -1.97 14.55 2.29
CA VAL A 188 -1.74 13.99 0.95
C VAL A 188 -0.43 14.48 0.35
N GLU A 189 0.01 15.69 0.72
CA GLU A 189 1.19 16.30 0.11
C GLU A 189 2.00 17.13 1.10
N VAL A 190 3.31 16.92 1.11
CA VAL A 190 4.29 17.77 1.80
C VAL A 190 5.35 18.18 0.79
N LYS A 191 5.57 19.48 0.61
CA LYS A 191 6.71 20.04 -0.11
C LYS A 191 7.52 20.89 0.85
N ALA A 192 8.72 20.42 1.18
CA ALA A 192 9.63 21.07 2.11
C ALA A 192 10.91 21.48 1.36
N THR A 193 11.26 22.77 1.40
CA THR A 193 12.45 23.31 0.73
C THR A 193 13.24 24.15 1.69
N SER A 194 14.49 23.79 1.94
CA SER A 194 15.41 24.53 2.81
C SER A 194 16.70 24.87 2.09
N ALA A 195 17.29 26.04 2.38
CA ALA A 195 18.65 26.31 1.96
C ALA A 195 19.61 25.39 2.71
N GLU A 196 19.64 25.38 4.03
CA GLU A 196 20.65 24.63 4.82
C GLU A 196 20.07 23.89 6.03
N GLY A 197 18.80 24.14 6.37
CA GLY A 197 18.17 23.63 7.58
C GLY A 197 17.82 22.15 7.51
N ALA A 198 17.88 21.49 8.66
CA ALA A 198 17.39 20.13 8.84
C ALA A 198 15.87 20.06 8.62
N GLN A 199 15.38 18.93 8.13
CA GLN A 199 13.97 18.68 7.88
C GLN A 199 13.55 17.40 8.62
N THR A 200 12.54 17.53 9.47
CA THR A 200 11.85 16.41 10.11
C THR A 200 10.42 16.41 9.62
N ILE A 201 10.03 15.38 8.87
CA ILE A 201 8.70 15.23 8.28
C ILE A 201 8.12 13.93 8.84
N THR A 202 6.96 14.00 9.48
CA THR A 202 6.29 12.84 10.06
C THR A 202 4.82 12.86 9.68
N SER A 203 4.38 11.86 8.92
CA SER A 203 2.96 11.59 8.71
C SER A 203 2.56 10.31 9.39
N THR A 204 1.35 10.31 9.96
CA THR A 204 0.66 9.13 10.49
C THR A 204 -0.56 8.77 9.63
N SER A 205 -0.64 9.33 8.42
CA SER A 205 -1.73 9.10 7.47
C SER A 205 -1.80 7.64 7.05
N THR A 206 -3.01 7.08 7.01
CA THR A 206 -3.24 5.76 6.41
C THR A 206 -3.49 5.85 4.89
N ASN A 207 -3.61 7.06 4.35
CA ASN A 207 -3.70 7.33 2.92
C ASN A 207 -2.31 7.64 2.36
N ALA A 208 -2.12 7.36 1.08
CA ALA A 208 -0.93 7.72 0.31
C ALA A 208 -0.56 9.21 0.47
N VAL A 209 0.71 9.45 0.80
CA VAL A 209 1.31 10.76 1.00
C VAL A 209 2.43 10.97 -0.01
N VAL A 210 2.46 12.15 -0.66
CA VAL A 210 3.57 12.58 -1.49
C VAL A 210 4.45 13.55 -0.72
N VAL A 211 5.71 13.18 -0.47
CA VAL A 211 6.70 14.03 0.19
C VAL A 211 7.77 14.45 -0.83
N ASN A 212 7.95 15.76 -1.01
CA ASN A 212 9.03 16.35 -1.79
C ASN A 212 9.90 17.20 -0.86
N ALA A 213 11.03 16.66 -0.40
CA ALA A 213 11.94 17.32 0.53
C ALA A 213 13.27 17.69 -0.14
N THR A 214 13.71 18.93 0.02
CA THR A 214 14.99 19.40 -0.53
C THR A 214 15.69 20.30 0.48
N SER A 215 16.93 19.97 0.83
CA SER A 215 17.83 20.82 1.63
C SER A 215 19.23 20.75 1.02
N THR A 216 20.03 21.82 1.01
CA THR A 216 21.39 21.67 0.44
C THR A 216 22.29 20.86 1.36
N THR A 217 22.29 21.14 2.67
CA THR A 217 23.20 20.53 3.66
C THR A 217 22.50 19.97 4.89
N GLY A 218 21.22 20.27 5.09
CA GLY A 218 20.49 19.85 6.29
C GLY A 218 20.12 18.38 6.25
N GLN A 219 20.20 17.73 7.42
CA GLN A 219 19.75 16.36 7.62
C GLN A 219 18.26 16.23 7.32
N GLN A 220 17.88 15.11 6.68
CA GLN A 220 16.48 14.75 6.45
C GLN A 220 16.11 13.53 7.29
N ILE A 221 15.02 13.66 8.04
CA ILE A 221 14.36 12.57 8.76
C ILE A 221 12.91 12.57 8.29
N ILE A 222 12.54 11.57 7.50
CA ILE A 222 11.21 11.44 6.91
C ILE A 222 10.59 10.14 7.42
N THR A 223 9.37 10.23 7.90
CA THR A 223 8.57 9.07 8.31
C THR A 223 7.18 9.25 7.74
N THR A 224 6.72 8.30 6.93
CA THR A 224 5.36 8.28 6.40
C THR A 224 4.56 7.16 7.06
N GLY A 225 3.35 6.92 6.56
CA GLY A 225 2.31 6.22 7.31
C GLY A 225 2.13 4.78 6.86
N SER A 226 0.89 4.38 6.60
CA SER A 226 0.56 3.02 6.13
C SER A 226 -0.05 3.02 4.73
N GLY A 227 0.08 4.14 4.00
CA GLY A 227 -0.40 4.28 2.64
C GLY A 227 0.73 3.99 1.65
N ALA A 228 0.39 3.76 0.38
CA ALA A 228 1.38 3.68 -0.70
C ALA A 228 1.98 5.06 -0.97
N ASP A 229 3.06 5.37 -0.29
CA ASP A 229 3.65 6.69 -0.15
C ASP A 229 4.72 6.94 -1.24
N ILE A 230 4.91 8.21 -1.58
CA ILE A 230 5.93 8.63 -2.55
C ILE A 230 6.84 9.66 -1.91
N VAL A 231 8.09 9.30 -1.69
CA VAL A 231 9.11 10.18 -1.11
C VAL A 231 10.15 10.55 -2.17
N ARG A 232 10.32 11.85 -2.38
CA ARG A 232 11.41 12.43 -3.17
C ARG A 232 12.26 13.31 -2.28
N ALA A 233 13.52 12.94 -2.11
CA ALA A 233 14.44 13.59 -1.18
C ALA A 233 15.74 14.01 -1.88
N SER A 234 16.39 15.04 -1.34
CA SER A 234 17.67 15.56 -1.84
C SER A 234 18.37 16.42 -0.80
N THR A 235 19.56 16.01 -0.37
CA THR A 235 20.50 16.75 0.48
C THR A 235 21.92 16.18 0.40
N THR A 236 22.92 17.00 0.71
CA THR A 236 24.33 16.57 0.85
C THR A 236 24.69 16.20 2.29
N SER A 237 23.71 16.17 3.20
CA SER A 237 23.92 15.70 4.58
C SER A 237 24.45 14.27 4.60
N ALA A 238 25.45 14.02 5.46
CA ALA A 238 26.10 12.72 5.57
C ALA A 238 25.25 11.64 6.29
N ILE A 239 24.12 12.01 6.90
CA ILE A 239 23.22 11.07 7.56
C ILE A 239 21.78 11.54 7.34
N ASN A 240 20.99 10.72 6.66
CA ASN A 240 19.56 10.93 6.42
C ASN A 240 18.81 9.63 6.68
N THR A 241 17.54 9.75 7.07
CA THR A 241 16.70 8.58 7.37
C THR A 241 15.32 8.76 6.75
N ILE A 242 14.86 7.75 6.03
CA ILE A 242 13.52 7.66 5.45
C ILE A 242 12.93 6.32 5.88
N ASN A 243 11.76 6.33 6.50
CA ASN A 243 10.98 5.13 6.81
C ASN A 243 9.58 5.31 6.24
N THR A 244 9.12 4.44 5.35
CA THR A 244 7.83 4.63 4.67
C THR A 244 6.69 3.80 5.25
N GLY A 245 6.99 2.65 5.87
CA GLY A 245 6.07 1.99 6.79
C GLY A 245 5.38 0.80 6.14
N ASN A 246 4.06 0.87 5.94
CA ASN A 246 3.33 -0.20 5.27
C ASN A 246 2.75 0.35 3.95
N GLY A 247 2.57 -0.52 2.96
CA GLY A 247 2.07 -0.17 1.64
C GLY A 247 3.18 -0.19 0.60
N ASN A 248 2.80 -0.25 -0.68
CA ASN A 248 3.76 -0.29 -1.78
C ASN A 248 4.31 1.13 -2.02
N ASP A 249 5.48 1.39 -1.46
CA ASP A 249 6.09 2.70 -1.38
C ASP A 249 7.09 2.95 -2.50
N ARG A 250 7.28 4.24 -2.81
CA ARG A 250 8.30 4.67 -3.77
C ARG A 250 9.19 5.75 -3.18
N VAL A 251 10.45 5.41 -2.95
CA VAL A 251 11.47 6.37 -2.51
C VAL A 251 12.43 6.66 -3.66
N THR A 252 12.67 7.94 -3.95
CA THR A 252 13.64 8.37 -4.95
C THR A 252 14.48 9.51 -4.40
N ILE A 253 15.77 9.23 -4.17
CA ILE A 253 16.75 10.27 -3.93
C ILE A 253 17.20 10.85 -5.28
N LEU A 254 17.21 12.18 -5.38
CA LEU A 254 17.57 12.84 -6.64
C LEU A 254 19.09 12.73 -6.89
N ALA A 255 19.48 12.15 -8.03
CA ALA A 255 20.85 11.76 -8.42
C ALA A 255 21.96 12.85 -8.37
N THR A 256 21.64 14.09 -8.04
CA THR A 256 22.62 15.17 -7.85
C THR A 256 23.05 15.37 -6.40
N ALA A 257 22.40 14.69 -5.46
CA ALA A 257 22.72 14.74 -4.04
C ALA A 257 23.82 13.73 -3.70
N SER A 258 24.81 14.08 -2.88
CA SER A 258 25.88 13.18 -2.41
C SER A 258 25.70 12.82 -0.92
N GLY A 259 24.48 12.89 -0.41
CA GLY A 259 24.17 12.58 0.98
C GLY A 259 23.95 11.09 1.15
N ASN A 260 24.19 10.56 2.35
CA ASN A 260 23.98 9.14 2.64
C ASN A 260 22.62 8.95 3.30
N TYR A 261 21.85 7.97 2.83
CA TYR A 261 20.50 7.67 3.28
C TYR A 261 20.41 6.27 3.85
N THR A 262 19.74 6.16 4.99
CA THR A 262 19.10 4.91 5.39
C THR A 262 17.65 4.97 4.97
N ILE A 263 17.25 4.09 4.06
CA ILE A 263 15.90 3.99 3.51
C ILE A 263 15.34 2.64 3.95
N ASN A 264 14.16 2.66 4.59
CA ASN A 264 13.42 1.47 4.98
C ASN A 264 12.04 1.54 4.35
N GLY A 265 11.75 0.61 3.43
CA GLY A 265 10.46 0.45 2.77
C GLY A 265 9.39 -0.02 3.76
N GLY A 266 9.60 -1.20 4.33
CA GLY A 266 8.79 -1.78 5.39
C GLY A 266 7.96 -2.95 4.86
N ASP A 267 6.63 -2.92 5.01
CA ASP A 267 5.76 -3.98 4.47
C ASP A 267 5.17 -3.51 3.12
N GLY A 268 5.29 -4.26 2.04
CA GLY A 268 4.73 -3.92 0.73
C GLY A 268 5.72 -4.22 -0.40
N ASP A 269 5.28 -4.11 -1.66
CA ASP A 269 6.21 -4.22 -2.78
C ASP A 269 6.78 -2.82 -3.09
N ASP A 270 8.00 -2.54 -2.62
CA ASP A 270 8.58 -1.21 -2.60
C ASP A 270 9.56 -0.95 -3.76
N THR A 271 9.73 0.32 -4.10
CA THR A 271 10.75 0.76 -5.06
C THR A 271 11.65 1.82 -4.44
N LEU A 272 12.90 1.45 -4.16
CA LEU A 272 13.87 2.27 -3.44
C LEU A 272 15.03 2.65 -4.35
N THR A 273 15.30 3.96 -4.49
CA THR A 273 16.45 4.48 -5.25
C THR A 273 17.31 5.42 -4.39
N GLY A 274 18.54 5.01 -4.05
CA GLY A 274 19.51 5.70 -3.18
C GLY A 274 20.22 6.90 -3.81
N GLY A 275 20.42 6.87 -5.13
CA GLY A 275 20.90 8.01 -5.89
C GLY A 275 22.43 8.09 -5.90
N ALA A 276 23.04 8.99 -5.13
CA ALA A 276 24.49 9.02 -5.00
C ALA A 276 24.86 9.25 -3.53
N GLY A 277 25.93 8.61 -3.07
CA GLY A 277 26.23 8.54 -1.65
C GLY A 277 26.58 7.11 -1.27
N ASN A 278 26.75 6.84 0.01
CA ASN A 278 26.84 5.47 0.51
C ASN A 278 25.56 5.18 1.28
N ASP A 279 24.60 4.56 0.62
CA ASP A 279 23.24 4.37 1.08
C ASP A 279 23.04 2.98 1.69
N ASN A 280 22.02 2.86 2.53
CA ASN A 280 21.56 1.61 3.10
C ASN A 280 20.06 1.48 2.81
N LEU A 281 19.72 0.64 1.85
CA LEU A 281 18.35 0.38 1.42
C LEU A 281 17.91 -0.95 2.04
N ILE A 282 16.77 -0.91 2.74
CA ILE A 282 16.11 -2.04 3.36
C ILE A 282 14.71 -2.13 2.73
N GLY A 283 14.43 -3.20 1.99
CA GLY A 283 13.13 -3.49 1.40
C GLY A 283 12.10 -3.81 2.48
N GLY A 284 12.20 -5.00 3.07
CA GLY A 284 11.42 -5.45 4.20
C GLY A 284 10.64 -6.72 3.89
N LEU A 285 9.30 -6.65 3.90
CA LEU A 285 8.43 -7.75 3.48
C LEU A 285 7.77 -7.39 2.15
N GLY A 286 7.79 -8.27 1.17
CA GLY A 286 7.17 -8.02 -0.15
C GLY A 286 8.20 -8.13 -1.27
N ASP A 287 7.76 -8.03 -2.52
CA ASP A 287 8.67 -8.14 -3.67
C ASP A 287 9.27 -6.76 -3.99
N ASP A 288 10.48 -6.49 -3.52
CA ASP A 288 11.09 -5.16 -3.53
C ASP A 288 12.06 -4.92 -4.70
N SER A 289 12.20 -3.65 -5.11
CA SER A 289 13.18 -3.20 -6.10
C SER A 289 14.15 -2.19 -5.48
N LEU A 290 15.42 -2.58 -5.35
CA LEU A 290 16.46 -1.80 -4.69
C LEU A 290 17.55 -1.37 -5.70
N ASP A 291 17.73 -0.06 -5.84
CA ASP A 291 18.78 0.57 -6.66
C ASP A 291 19.58 1.55 -5.79
N GLY A 292 20.79 1.17 -5.37
CA GLY A 292 21.68 2.04 -4.60
C GLY A 292 22.11 3.29 -5.38
N GLY A 293 22.29 3.13 -6.69
CA GLY A 293 22.91 4.14 -7.54
C GLY A 293 24.41 4.24 -7.29
N ALA A 294 24.95 5.46 -7.38
CA ALA A 294 26.38 5.66 -7.34
C ALA A 294 26.94 5.71 -5.92
N GLY A 295 27.76 4.73 -5.56
CA GLY A 295 28.65 4.80 -4.40
C GLY A 295 28.96 3.44 -3.83
N ASN A 296 28.98 3.33 -2.51
CA ASN A 296 29.17 2.06 -1.82
C ASN A 296 27.90 1.78 -1.02
N ASP A 297 26.98 1.05 -1.63
CA ASP A 297 25.64 0.89 -1.08
C ASP A 297 25.47 -0.47 -0.42
N ASN A 298 24.55 -0.54 0.55
CA ASN A 298 24.12 -1.78 1.16
C ASN A 298 22.65 -2.00 0.81
N LEU A 299 22.34 -3.09 0.13
CA LEU A 299 21.01 -3.43 -0.37
C LEU A 299 20.56 -4.72 0.33
N ASP A 300 19.51 -4.61 1.15
CA ASP A 300 18.91 -5.68 1.94
C ASP A 300 17.43 -5.80 1.56
N GLY A 301 17.07 -6.81 0.78
CA GLY A 301 15.72 -7.01 0.23
C GLY A 301 14.77 -7.49 1.30
N GLY A 302 15.04 -8.63 1.92
CA GLY A 302 14.33 -9.07 3.12
C GLY A 302 13.62 -10.40 2.92
N ASP A 303 12.29 -10.42 3.05
CA ASP A 303 11.44 -11.56 2.72
C ASP A 303 10.61 -11.20 1.48
N GLY A 304 10.72 -11.96 0.39
CA GLY A 304 10.01 -11.69 -0.85
C GLY A 304 10.87 -12.11 -2.03
N SER A 305 10.43 -11.87 -3.27
CA SER A 305 11.27 -12.05 -4.45
C SER A 305 11.80 -10.70 -4.91
N ASP A 306 13.04 -10.40 -4.54
CA ASP A 306 13.60 -9.06 -4.63
C ASP A 306 14.47 -8.86 -5.88
N VAL A 307 14.59 -7.60 -6.31
CA VAL A 307 15.42 -7.18 -7.45
C VAL A 307 16.44 -6.14 -7.01
N TYR A 308 17.71 -6.48 -7.20
CA TYR A 308 18.87 -5.64 -6.88
C TYR A 308 19.54 -5.10 -8.13
N TYR A 309 19.73 -3.79 -8.18
CA TYR A 309 20.56 -3.14 -9.21
C TYR A 309 21.93 -2.84 -8.63
N VAL A 310 22.96 -3.50 -9.17
CA VAL A 310 24.35 -3.37 -8.73
C VAL A 310 25.19 -2.73 -9.83
N ASP A 311 25.58 -1.48 -9.63
CA ASP A 311 26.39 -0.71 -10.58
C ASP A 311 27.85 -0.49 -10.10
N SER A 312 28.12 -0.79 -8.82
CA SER A 312 29.41 -0.56 -8.18
C SER A 312 29.96 -1.83 -7.52
N ALA A 313 31.25 -2.10 -7.73
CA ALA A 313 31.91 -3.29 -7.17
C ALA A 313 32.06 -3.26 -5.64
N THR A 314 31.68 -2.15 -5.01
CA THR A 314 31.67 -1.97 -3.56
C THR A 314 30.29 -2.05 -2.96
N ASP A 315 29.25 -2.26 -3.77
CA ASP A 315 27.91 -2.52 -3.26
C ASP A 315 27.87 -3.90 -2.59
N VAL A 316 27.04 -3.99 -1.56
CA VAL A 316 26.83 -5.22 -0.79
C VAL A 316 25.35 -5.58 -0.87
N VAL A 317 25.07 -6.71 -1.52
CA VAL A 317 23.74 -7.32 -1.53
C VAL A 317 23.67 -8.33 -0.40
N THR A 318 22.62 -8.22 0.42
CA THR A 318 22.36 -9.13 1.54
C THR A 318 20.98 -9.72 1.38
N GLU A 319 20.89 -11.05 1.52
CA GLU A 319 19.62 -11.76 1.58
C GLU A 319 19.46 -12.56 2.86
N THR A 320 18.24 -12.58 3.41
CA THR A 320 18.00 -13.13 4.75
C THR A 320 17.90 -14.66 4.75
N ASN A 321 17.21 -15.27 3.77
CA ASN A 321 17.02 -16.73 3.72
C ASN A 321 16.49 -17.27 2.38
N ALA A 322 17.03 -18.40 1.89
CA ALA A 322 16.52 -19.10 0.69
C ALA A 322 15.23 -19.95 0.93
N SER A 323 14.38 -19.59 1.90
CA SER A 323 13.11 -20.31 2.15
C SER A 323 12.01 -19.83 1.20
N VAL A 324 10.88 -20.54 1.12
CA VAL A 324 9.69 -20.06 0.39
C VAL A 324 9.22 -18.67 0.86
N ALA A 325 9.56 -18.28 2.09
CA ALA A 325 9.27 -16.95 2.62
C ALA A 325 10.22 -15.87 2.09
N GLY A 326 11.47 -16.21 1.79
CA GLY A 326 12.47 -15.30 1.20
C GLY A 326 12.53 -15.36 -0.33
N GLY A 327 11.50 -15.92 -1.00
CA GLY A 327 11.31 -15.81 -2.45
C GLY A 327 12.42 -16.35 -3.36
N ILE A 328 12.52 -15.74 -4.56
CA ILE A 328 13.54 -16.03 -5.59
C ILE A 328 14.12 -14.69 -6.02
N ASP A 329 15.39 -14.46 -5.70
CA ASP A 329 15.97 -13.13 -5.78
C ASP A 329 16.81 -12.94 -7.04
N THR A 330 16.85 -11.70 -7.53
CA THR A 330 17.50 -11.35 -8.79
C THR A 330 18.48 -10.20 -8.64
N VAL A 331 19.74 -10.45 -8.99
CA VAL A 331 20.73 -9.39 -9.18
C VAL A 331 20.83 -9.02 -10.65
N ILE A 332 20.66 -7.74 -10.95
CA ILE A 332 20.95 -7.12 -12.24
C ILE A 332 22.23 -6.31 -12.07
N SER A 333 23.32 -6.73 -12.71
CA SER A 333 24.62 -6.08 -12.55
C SER A 333 25.17 -5.53 -13.87
N SER A 334 25.63 -4.28 -13.84
CA SER A 334 26.39 -3.69 -14.95
C SER A 334 27.91 -3.83 -14.81
N LEU A 335 28.38 -4.58 -13.80
CA LEU A 335 29.80 -4.78 -13.52
C LEU A 335 30.48 -5.69 -14.54
N ALA A 336 31.81 -5.60 -14.60
CA ALA A 336 32.65 -6.50 -15.39
C ALA A 336 32.75 -7.89 -14.75
N ASP A 337 32.57 -8.02 -13.44
CA ASP A 337 32.55 -9.29 -12.73
C ASP A 337 31.55 -9.20 -11.58
N TYR A 338 30.69 -10.20 -11.43
CA TYR A 338 29.82 -10.32 -10.26
C TYR A 338 29.73 -11.77 -9.79
N THR A 339 29.65 -11.96 -8.46
CA THR A 339 29.46 -13.27 -7.83
C THR A 339 28.28 -13.18 -6.89
N LEU A 340 27.29 -14.06 -7.07
CA LEU A 340 26.13 -14.13 -6.20
C LEU A 340 26.57 -14.46 -4.76
N GLY A 341 26.06 -13.66 -3.81
CA GLY A 341 26.10 -13.99 -2.40
C GLY A 341 25.23 -15.22 -2.07
N ALA A 342 25.19 -15.63 -0.80
CA ALA A 342 24.28 -16.69 -0.37
C ALA A 342 22.82 -16.27 -0.53
N ASN A 343 21.92 -17.24 -0.72
CA ASN A 343 20.46 -17.05 -0.86
C ASN A 343 20.02 -16.24 -2.09
N LEU A 344 20.90 -16.02 -3.07
CA LEU A 344 20.52 -15.38 -4.34
C LEU A 344 20.46 -16.44 -5.43
N GLU A 345 19.38 -16.46 -6.21
CA GLU A 345 19.14 -17.48 -7.24
C GLU A 345 19.48 -16.98 -8.65
N ASN A 346 19.14 -15.74 -8.98
CA ASN A 346 19.26 -15.23 -10.35
C ASN A 346 20.32 -14.12 -10.49
N LEU A 347 21.11 -14.20 -11.56
CA LEU A 347 22.03 -13.16 -11.99
C LEU A 347 21.76 -12.79 -13.46
N THR A 348 21.62 -11.50 -13.75
CA THR A 348 21.59 -10.96 -15.12
C THR A 348 22.67 -9.90 -15.28
N LEU A 349 23.56 -10.10 -16.25
CA LEU A 349 24.64 -9.17 -16.56
C LEU A 349 24.22 -8.24 -17.69
N THR A 350 24.29 -6.93 -17.45
CA THR A 350 23.88 -5.89 -18.43
C THR A 350 25.05 -4.99 -18.85
N GLY A 351 26.27 -5.33 -18.44
CA GLY A 351 27.48 -4.62 -18.86
C GLY A 351 27.68 -4.66 -20.38
N THR A 352 28.30 -3.63 -20.96
CA THR A 352 28.51 -3.55 -22.43
C THR A 352 29.83 -4.16 -22.90
N GLY A 353 30.57 -4.80 -22.01
CA GLY A 353 31.79 -5.54 -22.34
C GLY A 353 31.75 -6.94 -21.72
N ASN A 354 32.91 -7.59 -21.67
CA ASN A 354 33.08 -8.89 -21.03
C ASN A 354 32.68 -8.79 -19.55
N SER A 355 31.52 -9.35 -19.21
CA SER A 355 30.98 -9.40 -17.86
C SER A 355 30.96 -10.85 -17.39
N ASN A 356 31.77 -11.20 -16.40
CA ASN A 356 31.79 -12.56 -15.86
C ASN A 356 30.80 -12.69 -14.70
N GLY A 357 30.16 -13.85 -14.61
CA GLY A 357 29.17 -14.18 -13.58
C GLY A 357 29.57 -15.46 -12.85
N ALA A 358 29.45 -15.47 -11.53
CA ALA A 358 29.55 -16.68 -10.73
C ALA A 358 28.34 -16.84 -9.81
N GLY A 359 27.79 -18.05 -9.75
CA GLY A 359 26.76 -18.42 -8.80
C GLY A 359 27.34 -18.84 -7.44
N ASN A 360 26.53 -19.54 -6.67
CA ASN A 360 26.80 -19.99 -5.32
C ASN A 360 26.60 -21.51 -5.20
N SER A 361 25.98 -22.00 -4.13
CA SER A 361 25.71 -23.44 -3.90
C SER A 361 24.25 -23.83 -4.11
N LEU A 362 23.43 -22.91 -4.59
CA LEU A 362 22.01 -23.07 -4.90
C LEU A 362 21.86 -23.32 -6.41
N ASP A 363 20.64 -23.68 -6.82
CA ASP A 363 20.31 -23.83 -8.23
C ASP A 363 20.20 -22.44 -8.86
N ASN A 364 21.29 -21.95 -9.47
CA ASN A 364 21.38 -20.59 -9.98
C ASN A 364 20.97 -20.47 -11.45
N ARG A 365 20.34 -19.34 -11.79
CA ARG A 365 20.12 -18.94 -13.19
C ARG A 365 20.97 -17.73 -13.52
N ILE A 366 21.94 -17.90 -14.41
CA ILE A 366 22.89 -16.85 -14.79
C ILE A 366 22.72 -16.50 -16.27
N ILE A 367 22.46 -15.23 -16.56
CA ILE A 367 22.35 -14.68 -17.91
C ILE A 367 23.52 -13.74 -18.17
N GLY A 368 24.29 -14.03 -19.22
CA GLY A 368 25.40 -13.22 -19.69
C GLY A 368 25.00 -11.88 -20.31
N SER A 369 25.99 -11.02 -20.51
CA SER A 369 25.92 -9.79 -21.31
C SER A 369 26.28 -10.06 -22.78
N SER A 370 26.27 -9.03 -23.62
CA SER A 370 26.56 -9.11 -25.05
C SER A 370 28.07 -9.10 -25.38
N GLY A 371 28.92 -9.69 -24.54
CA GLY A 371 30.37 -9.78 -24.79
C GLY A 371 30.90 -11.08 -24.23
N ASP A 372 32.20 -11.37 -24.37
CA ASP A 372 32.73 -12.68 -23.92
C ASP A 372 32.62 -12.83 -22.40
N ASN A 373 31.73 -13.69 -21.94
CA ASN A 373 31.51 -13.91 -20.52
C ASN A 373 32.11 -15.23 -20.06
N ILE A 374 32.59 -15.26 -18.83
CA ILE A 374 32.79 -16.50 -18.08
C ILE A 374 31.62 -16.61 -17.11
N LEU A 375 30.72 -17.56 -17.36
CA LEU A 375 29.59 -17.88 -16.49
C LEU A 375 29.88 -19.18 -15.76
N ASN A 376 29.97 -19.12 -14.44
CA ASN A 376 30.24 -20.26 -13.57
C ASN A 376 29.06 -20.49 -12.63
N GLY A 377 28.32 -21.59 -12.77
CA GLY A 377 27.17 -21.93 -11.93
C GLY A 377 27.58 -22.17 -10.48
N GLY A 378 28.57 -23.02 -10.27
CA GLY A 378 29.11 -23.32 -8.95
C GLY A 378 28.75 -24.74 -8.52
N ASP A 379 28.11 -24.88 -7.37
CA ASP A 379 27.45 -26.14 -7.00
C ASP A 379 25.94 -25.91 -7.14
N GLY A 380 25.19 -26.92 -7.60
CA GLY A 380 23.73 -26.76 -7.74
C GLY A 380 23.28 -27.26 -9.09
N ALA A 381 21.98 -27.33 -9.33
CA ALA A 381 21.46 -27.60 -10.67
C ALA A 381 21.30 -26.27 -11.42
N ASP A 382 22.38 -25.81 -12.07
CA ASP A 382 22.45 -24.46 -12.59
C ASP A 382 21.87 -24.32 -14.01
N THR A 383 21.40 -23.11 -14.36
CA THR A 383 21.02 -22.74 -15.71
C THR A 383 21.87 -21.57 -16.19
N LEU A 384 22.75 -21.83 -17.16
CA LEU A 384 23.67 -20.84 -17.72
C LEU A 384 23.24 -20.44 -19.12
N VAL A 385 23.01 -19.15 -19.33
CA VAL A 385 22.58 -18.57 -20.60
C VAL A 385 23.68 -17.67 -21.14
N GLY A 386 24.40 -18.17 -22.12
CA GLY A 386 25.27 -17.33 -22.95
C GLY A 386 24.44 -16.44 -23.86
N VAL A 387 24.91 -15.22 -24.11
CA VAL A 387 24.20 -14.24 -24.94
C VAL A 387 25.13 -13.83 -26.06
N ALA A 388 24.77 -14.15 -27.31
CA ALA A 388 25.50 -13.68 -28.46
C ALA A 388 25.52 -12.16 -28.48
N GLY A 389 26.70 -11.53 -28.54
CA GLY A 389 26.77 -10.10 -28.78
C GLY A 389 26.48 -9.74 -30.22
N ASN A 390 26.59 -8.45 -30.47
CA ASN A 390 26.33 -7.84 -31.77
C ASN A 390 27.62 -7.39 -32.47
N SER A 391 28.77 -7.86 -31.98
CA SER A 391 30.09 -7.45 -32.45
C SER A 391 30.48 -8.12 -33.76
N LEU A 392 31.44 -7.50 -34.46
CA LEU A 392 32.00 -7.94 -35.74
C LEU A 392 33.24 -8.86 -35.55
N ILE A 393 33.49 -9.34 -34.33
CA ILE A 393 34.68 -10.12 -33.96
C ILE A 393 34.19 -11.24 -33.03
N GLY A 394 34.46 -12.48 -33.40
CA GLY A 394 33.98 -13.70 -32.74
C GLY A 394 33.99 -13.63 -31.21
N GLU A 395 32.80 -13.63 -30.62
CA GLU A 395 32.57 -13.63 -29.18
C GLU A 395 32.41 -15.06 -28.64
N ILE A 396 33.08 -15.36 -27.52
CA ILE A 396 33.12 -16.70 -26.94
C ILE A 396 32.75 -16.67 -25.46
N ASP A 397 31.52 -17.06 -25.15
CA ASP A 397 31.09 -17.31 -23.78
C ASP A 397 31.66 -18.63 -23.26
N THR A 398 32.29 -18.61 -22.09
CA THR A 398 32.69 -19.80 -21.35
C THR A 398 31.65 -20.14 -20.30
N LEU A 399 30.96 -21.26 -20.45
CA LEU A 399 29.94 -21.75 -19.53
C LEU A 399 30.48 -22.93 -18.72
N ILE A 400 30.44 -22.82 -17.40
CA ILE A 400 30.95 -23.81 -16.44
C ILE A 400 29.82 -24.10 -15.46
N GLY A 401 29.10 -25.22 -15.61
CA GLY A 401 27.99 -25.56 -14.72
C GLY A 401 28.49 -25.86 -13.31
N GLY A 402 29.30 -26.93 -13.19
CA GLY A 402 30.03 -27.24 -11.97
C GLY A 402 29.69 -28.62 -11.45
N THR A 403 29.01 -28.72 -10.30
CA THR A 403 28.56 -30.02 -9.76
C THR A 403 27.05 -30.14 -9.79
N ASN A 404 26.54 -31.37 -10.03
CA ASN A 404 25.13 -31.72 -10.24
C ASN A 404 24.68 -31.51 -11.69
N SER A 405 23.37 -31.40 -11.90
CA SER A 405 22.74 -31.46 -13.22
C SER A 405 22.51 -30.07 -13.78
N ASP A 406 23.40 -29.62 -14.66
CA ASP A 406 23.39 -28.26 -15.19
C ASP A 406 22.71 -28.16 -16.56
N ILE A 407 22.24 -26.97 -16.90
CA ILE A 407 21.59 -26.64 -18.16
C ILE A 407 22.33 -25.49 -18.83
N TYR A 408 22.82 -25.77 -20.03
CA TYR A 408 23.49 -24.80 -20.87
C TYR A 408 22.53 -24.35 -21.97
N ILE A 409 22.06 -23.10 -21.92
CA ILE A 409 21.17 -22.53 -22.92
C ILE A 409 22.03 -21.75 -23.92
N LEU A 410 22.03 -22.23 -25.17
CA LEU A 410 22.85 -21.67 -26.24
C LEU A 410 22.09 -20.70 -27.16
N ALA A 411 20.89 -20.24 -26.77
CA ALA A 411 20.19 -19.14 -27.44
C ALA A 411 18.93 -18.59 -26.73
N SER A 412 18.63 -17.31 -26.96
CA SER A 412 17.31 -16.69 -26.77
C SER A 412 16.77 -16.09 -28.10
N ASN A 413 15.49 -15.76 -28.11
CA ASN A 413 14.63 -15.49 -29.28
C ASN A 413 14.91 -14.22 -30.12
N THR A 414 16.07 -13.56 -30.00
CA THR A 414 16.38 -12.37 -30.83
C THR A 414 17.75 -12.32 -31.51
N SER A 415 18.74 -13.10 -31.12
CA SER A 415 20.00 -13.22 -31.87
C SER A 415 20.65 -14.56 -31.54
N ILE A 416 20.68 -15.44 -32.52
CA ILE A 416 21.54 -16.62 -32.46
C ILE A 416 22.97 -16.09 -32.69
N TYR A 417 23.95 -16.81 -32.14
CA TYR A 417 25.24 -17.09 -32.80
C TYR A 417 24.99 -17.34 -34.31
N TYR A 418 24.78 -16.26 -35.06
CA TYR A 418 24.54 -16.23 -36.48
C TYR A 418 25.67 -15.37 -37.02
N ASP A 419 26.60 -15.99 -37.73
CA ASP A 419 27.32 -15.29 -38.78
C ASP A 419 26.26 -14.68 -39.71
N ASP A 420 26.10 -13.36 -39.63
CA ASP A 420 25.19 -12.58 -40.49
C ASP A 420 25.67 -12.54 -41.96
N GLY A 421 26.72 -13.31 -42.27
CA GLY A 421 27.35 -13.39 -43.57
C GLY A 421 28.14 -12.14 -43.92
N ILE A 422 28.41 -11.25 -42.96
CA ILE A 422 29.27 -10.09 -43.16
C ILE A 422 30.74 -10.45 -42.90
N SER A 423 31.04 -11.52 -42.17
CA SER A 423 32.41 -12.00 -42.07
C SER A 423 32.82 -12.88 -43.25
N THR A 424 33.92 -12.51 -43.91
CA THR A 424 34.59 -13.32 -44.93
C THR A 424 35.92 -13.88 -44.40
N THR A 425 36.15 -13.75 -43.09
CA THR A 425 37.37 -14.15 -42.41
C THR A 425 37.13 -15.47 -41.68
N PRO A 426 37.83 -16.55 -42.04
CA PRO A 426 37.80 -17.80 -41.27
C PRO A 426 38.23 -17.53 -39.82
N GLY A 427 37.34 -17.78 -38.84
CA GLY A 427 37.59 -17.60 -37.41
C GLY A 427 36.75 -16.53 -36.69
N ASP A 428 35.73 -15.96 -37.34
CA ASP A 428 34.77 -15.02 -36.73
C ASP A 428 33.46 -15.71 -36.28
N ASP A 429 33.49 -17.02 -36.01
CA ASP A 429 32.32 -17.75 -35.51
C ASP A 429 32.14 -17.40 -34.03
N ASP A 430 31.03 -16.74 -33.68
CA ASP A 430 30.60 -16.63 -32.29
C ASP A 430 30.18 -18.06 -31.82
N TYR A 431 30.72 -18.59 -30.72
CA TYR A 431 30.30 -19.90 -30.16
C TYR A 431 30.53 -20.00 -28.66
N ALA A 432 29.79 -20.89 -27.97
CA ALA A 432 29.99 -21.12 -26.54
C ALA A 432 31.06 -22.20 -26.26
N LEU A 433 31.92 -21.95 -25.28
CA LEU A 433 32.83 -22.92 -24.69
C LEU A 433 32.19 -23.54 -23.44
N ILE A 434 31.73 -24.79 -23.53
CA ILE A 434 31.15 -25.51 -22.39
C ILE A 434 32.25 -26.35 -21.72
N VAL A 435 32.49 -26.10 -20.43
CA VAL A 435 33.55 -26.77 -19.66
C VAL A 435 32.95 -27.74 -18.66
N GLY A 436 33.40 -29.00 -18.70
CA GLY A 436 33.07 -30.00 -17.68
C GLY A 436 31.77 -30.78 -17.90
N PHE A 437 31.10 -30.59 -19.03
CA PHE A 437 29.82 -31.24 -19.36
C PHE A 437 29.79 -32.75 -19.10
N ASP A 438 28.91 -33.23 -18.22
CA ASP A 438 28.61 -34.66 -18.02
C ASP A 438 27.30 -35.04 -18.71
N VAL A 439 27.41 -35.88 -19.75
CA VAL A 439 26.26 -36.34 -20.54
C VAL A 439 25.16 -37.07 -19.73
N ASN A 440 25.44 -37.51 -18.50
CA ASN A 440 24.49 -38.22 -17.66
C ASN A 440 23.71 -37.31 -16.70
N GLU A 441 24.24 -36.13 -16.42
CA GLU A 441 23.69 -35.18 -15.45
C GLU A 441 23.25 -33.89 -16.18
N ASP A 442 24.08 -33.40 -17.07
CA ASP A 442 23.91 -32.12 -17.74
C ASP A 442 23.09 -32.18 -19.01
N LYS A 443 22.56 -31.02 -19.38
CA LYS A 443 21.77 -30.82 -20.58
C LYS A 443 22.19 -29.57 -21.33
N VAL A 444 22.17 -29.65 -22.66
CA VAL A 444 22.28 -28.48 -23.53
C VAL A 444 20.94 -28.22 -24.20
N GLN A 445 20.50 -26.97 -24.17
CA GLN A 445 19.27 -26.51 -24.81
C GLN A 445 19.56 -25.80 -26.14
N LEU A 446 18.95 -26.27 -27.25
CA LEU A 446 19.29 -25.88 -28.64
C LEU A 446 18.07 -25.38 -29.46
N LEU A 447 18.23 -24.48 -30.44
CA LEU A 447 17.13 -23.95 -31.28
C LEU A 447 16.82 -24.76 -32.55
N GLY A 448 15.78 -25.60 -32.54
CA GLY A 448 15.25 -26.22 -33.76
C GLY A 448 15.34 -27.75 -33.81
N PRO A 449 15.00 -28.39 -34.94
CA PRO A 449 14.85 -29.84 -35.00
C PRO A 449 16.19 -30.57 -34.86
N SER A 450 16.14 -31.77 -34.27
CA SER A 450 17.32 -32.62 -34.06
C SER A 450 18.11 -32.96 -35.31
N THR A 451 17.50 -32.87 -36.48
CA THR A 451 18.14 -33.15 -37.76
C THR A 451 19.07 -32.05 -38.24
N GLN A 452 19.02 -30.86 -37.64
CA GLN A 452 19.88 -29.73 -38.00
C GLN A 452 21.16 -29.68 -37.18
N TYR A 453 21.32 -30.51 -36.15
CA TYR A 453 22.47 -30.46 -35.26
C TYR A 453 23.31 -31.72 -35.40
N PHE A 454 24.63 -31.56 -35.48
CA PHE A 454 25.57 -32.66 -35.48
C PHE A 454 26.79 -32.38 -34.58
N LEU A 455 27.38 -33.46 -34.03
CA LEU A 455 28.59 -33.40 -33.22
C LEU A 455 29.74 -33.90 -34.08
N GLU A 456 30.84 -33.18 -34.05
CA GLU A 456 32.09 -33.59 -34.68
C GLU A 456 33.25 -33.46 -33.71
N ILE A 457 34.39 -34.01 -34.10
CA ILE A 457 35.65 -33.78 -33.38
C ILE A 457 36.50 -32.90 -34.27
N ASP A 458 36.85 -31.73 -33.77
CA ASP A 458 37.83 -30.84 -34.38
C ASP A 458 38.85 -30.40 -33.32
N ASP A 459 40.12 -30.35 -33.71
CA ASP A 459 41.26 -30.02 -32.83
C ASP A 459 41.30 -30.74 -31.46
N GLY A 460 40.66 -31.91 -31.35
CA GLY A 460 40.62 -32.73 -30.15
C GLY A 460 39.47 -32.43 -29.18
N ASN A 461 38.64 -31.42 -29.48
CA ASN A 461 37.41 -31.13 -28.75
C ASN A 461 36.20 -31.72 -29.46
N ILE A 462 35.11 -31.93 -28.72
CA ILE A 462 33.81 -32.28 -29.31
C ILE A 462 33.10 -30.97 -29.61
N ASN A 463 32.68 -30.77 -30.84
CA ASN A 463 32.04 -29.55 -31.31
C ASN A 463 30.62 -29.83 -31.75
N LEU A 464 29.69 -28.99 -31.33
CA LEU A 464 28.32 -28.96 -31.80
C LEU A 464 28.18 -27.95 -32.92
N ARG A 465 27.76 -28.45 -34.08
CA ARG A 465 27.49 -27.64 -35.27
C ARG A 465 26.03 -27.69 -35.68
N ILE A 466 25.60 -26.65 -36.38
CA ILE A 466 24.33 -26.61 -37.11
C ILE A 466 24.57 -26.81 -38.61
N ASP A 467 23.84 -27.74 -39.20
CA ASP A 467 23.78 -28.05 -40.64
C ASP A 467 22.99 -26.94 -41.36
N LYS A 468 23.70 -26.10 -42.13
CA LYS A 468 23.11 -25.02 -42.92
C LYS A 468 22.76 -25.52 -44.33
N PRO A 469 21.77 -24.91 -45.03
CA PRO A 469 21.45 -25.31 -46.41
C PRO A 469 22.70 -25.30 -47.31
N ASP A 470 22.80 -26.28 -48.23
CA ASP A 470 23.93 -26.62 -49.16
C ASP A 470 24.73 -25.46 -49.83
N THR A 471 24.35 -24.20 -49.63
CA THR A 471 25.04 -22.99 -50.08
C THR A 471 25.93 -22.32 -49.02
N GLU A 472 25.83 -22.69 -47.75
CA GLU A 472 26.59 -22.10 -46.62
C GLU A 472 27.38 -23.19 -45.85
N PRO A 473 28.53 -22.88 -45.24
CA PRO A 473 29.26 -23.81 -44.38
C PRO A 473 28.50 -24.08 -43.06
N ASP A 474 28.70 -25.29 -42.50
CA ASP A 474 28.19 -25.65 -41.17
C ASP A 474 28.78 -24.76 -40.08
N GLU A 475 27.96 -24.24 -39.19
CA GLU A 475 28.34 -23.24 -38.19
C GLU A 475 28.59 -23.89 -36.83
N LEU A 476 29.67 -23.50 -36.16
CA LEU A 476 30.01 -23.94 -34.80
C LEU A 476 29.15 -23.18 -33.79
N ILE A 477 28.45 -23.91 -32.93
CA ILE A 477 27.56 -23.32 -31.90
C ILE A 477 28.14 -23.51 -30.51
N ALA A 478 28.79 -24.65 -30.24
CA ALA A 478 29.53 -24.85 -29.00
C ALA A 478 30.71 -25.80 -29.16
N SER A 479 31.75 -25.57 -28.37
CA SER A 479 32.86 -26.49 -28.15
C SER A 479 32.82 -27.03 -26.73
N PHE A 480 32.85 -28.34 -26.58
CA PHE A 480 32.86 -29.02 -25.29
C PHE A 480 34.28 -29.37 -24.89
N VAL A 481 34.70 -28.89 -23.72
CA VAL A 481 36.03 -29.11 -23.16
C VAL A 481 35.93 -29.88 -21.85
N ASN A 482 36.80 -30.88 -21.68
CA ASN A 482 36.85 -31.75 -20.50
C ASN A 482 35.53 -32.49 -20.20
N SER A 483 34.72 -32.78 -21.22
CA SER A 483 33.42 -33.44 -21.06
C SER A 483 33.55 -34.91 -20.61
N ILE A 484 32.60 -35.37 -19.80
CA ILE A 484 32.48 -36.75 -19.32
C ILE A 484 31.39 -37.47 -20.12
N GLY A 485 31.73 -38.62 -20.71
CA GLY A 485 30.78 -39.51 -21.39
C GLY A 485 30.23 -39.00 -22.74
N LEU A 486 30.49 -37.74 -23.12
CA LEU A 486 30.07 -37.18 -24.41
C LEU A 486 30.84 -37.82 -25.58
N SER A 487 30.14 -38.07 -26.69
CA SER A 487 30.72 -38.63 -27.93
C SER A 487 29.97 -38.10 -29.16
N VAL A 488 30.57 -38.22 -30.35
CA VAL A 488 29.93 -37.80 -31.61
C VAL A 488 28.62 -38.53 -31.95
N ASN A 489 28.31 -39.64 -31.28
CA ASN A 489 27.03 -40.36 -31.46
C ASN A 489 25.95 -39.93 -30.45
N SER A 490 26.26 -38.99 -29.55
CA SER A 490 25.45 -38.68 -28.36
C SER A 490 24.30 -37.71 -28.61
N LEU A 491 24.11 -37.17 -29.81
CA LEU A 491 23.04 -36.19 -30.08
C LEU A 491 21.62 -36.72 -29.92
N ASN A 492 21.44 -38.01 -30.12
CA ASN A 492 20.14 -38.66 -29.95
C ASN A 492 19.91 -39.11 -28.50
N SER A 493 20.70 -38.60 -27.54
CA SER A 493 20.62 -38.94 -26.11
C SER A 493 19.89 -37.83 -25.33
N ASN A 494 19.47 -38.13 -24.09
CA ASN A 494 18.74 -37.19 -23.21
C ASN A 494 19.54 -35.94 -22.79
N ALA A 495 20.83 -35.87 -23.13
CA ALA A 495 21.72 -34.76 -22.81
C ALA A 495 21.52 -33.53 -23.72
N PHE A 496 20.84 -33.70 -24.86
CA PHE A 496 20.49 -32.58 -25.74
C PHE A 496 18.98 -32.41 -25.73
N VAL A 497 18.53 -31.25 -25.29
CA VAL A 497 17.13 -30.86 -25.24
C VAL A 497 16.92 -29.83 -26.34
N TYR A 498 16.17 -30.18 -27.37
CA TYR A 498 15.77 -29.22 -28.41
C TYR A 498 14.79 -28.24 -27.81
N LEU A 499 14.79 -27.00 -28.32
CA LEU A 499 14.14 -25.84 -27.72
C LEU A 499 12.79 -26.27 -27.22
N ASN A 500 12.64 -26.03 -25.92
CA ASN A 500 11.39 -26.02 -25.25
C ASN A 500 11.14 -24.57 -24.86
N ASN A 501 10.21 -23.93 -25.53
CA ASN A 501 9.66 -22.66 -25.20
C ASN A 501 8.83 -22.87 -23.94
N ALA A 502 9.22 -22.21 -22.85
CA ALA A 502 8.41 -22.17 -21.64
C ALA A 502 6.94 -21.87 -22.02
N PRO A 503 5.96 -22.53 -21.39
CA PRO A 503 4.57 -22.22 -21.64
C PRO A 503 4.34 -20.74 -21.35
N VAL A 504 3.63 -20.05 -22.24
CA VAL A 504 3.25 -18.66 -22.02
C VAL A 504 1.82 -18.63 -21.49
N ILE A 505 1.66 -17.99 -20.34
CA ILE A 505 0.35 -17.72 -19.73
C ILE A 505 0.05 -16.24 -19.86
N THR A 506 -1.22 -15.89 -20.06
CA THR A 506 -1.68 -14.51 -19.97
C THR A 506 -2.97 -14.47 -19.16
N ALA A 507 -2.92 -13.81 -18.00
CA ALA A 507 -4.09 -13.51 -17.18
C ALA A 507 -4.84 -12.29 -17.75
N THR A 508 -6.12 -12.16 -17.42
CA THR A 508 -6.85 -10.92 -17.73
C THR A 508 -6.56 -9.87 -16.65
N ASN A 509 -6.29 -8.63 -17.05
CA ASN A 509 -5.83 -7.55 -16.16
C ASN A 509 -6.91 -6.96 -15.22
N THR A 510 -8.02 -7.67 -14.97
CA THR A 510 -9.10 -7.17 -14.11
C THR A 510 -9.18 -8.02 -12.87
N ALA A 511 -9.06 -7.41 -11.69
CA ALA A 511 -9.22 -8.13 -10.43
C ALA A 511 -10.57 -8.87 -10.37
N LEU A 512 -10.59 -10.04 -9.75
CA LEU A 512 -11.85 -10.70 -9.38
C LEU A 512 -12.43 -9.96 -8.18
N THR A 513 -13.68 -9.50 -8.27
CA THR A 513 -14.41 -9.04 -7.09
C THR A 513 -15.11 -10.23 -6.45
N TYR A 514 -14.86 -10.43 -5.16
CA TYR A 514 -15.50 -11.49 -4.37
C TYR A 514 -16.24 -10.87 -3.19
N THR A 515 -17.55 -10.94 -3.23
CA THR A 515 -18.39 -10.51 -2.11
C THR A 515 -18.50 -11.64 -1.11
N GLU A 516 -18.50 -11.30 0.18
CA GLU A 516 -18.80 -12.25 1.25
C GLU A 516 -20.01 -13.14 0.91
N ASN A 517 -19.92 -14.42 1.31
CA ASN A 517 -20.96 -15.42 1.06
C ASN A 517 -21.30 -15.68 -0.42
N ALA A 518 -20.51 -15.14 -1.36
CA ALA A 518 -20.62 -15.51 -2.75
C ALA A 518 -20.33 -17.02 -2.95
N ALA A 519 -20.90 -17.57 -4.02
CA ALA A 519 -20.56 -18.92 -4.43
C ALA A 519 -19.10 -18.98 -4.92
N ALA A 520 -18.51 -20.18 -4.87
CA ALA A 520 -17.18 -20.42 -5.44
C ALA A 520 -17.12 -19.89 -6.89
N THR A 521 -16.19 -18.98 -7.13
CA THR A 521 -16.15 -18.19 -8.38
C THR A 521 -14.83 -18.45 -9.11
N ALA A 522 -14.91 -18.65 -10.42
CA ALA A 522 -13.74 -18.87 -11.25
C ALA A 522 -12.81 -17.65 -11.21
N ILE A 523 -11.52 -17.89 -10.96
CA ILE A 523 -10.54 -16.82 -10.72
C ILE A 523 -10.28 -16.06 -12.01
N ASP A 524 -9.98 -16.79 -13.08
CA ASP A 524 -9.77 -16.22 -14.40
C ASP A 524 -10.40 -17.08 -15.51
N PRO A 525 -11.67 -16.83 -15.86
CA PRO A 525 -12.32 -17.52 -16.97
C PRO A 525 -11.70 -17.19 -18.35
N GLY A 526 -10.89 -16.12 -18.44
CA GLY A 526 -10.30 -15.62 -19.67
C GLY A 526 -8.86 -16.05 -19.90
N ILE A 527 -8.18 -16.60 -18.89
CA ILE A 527 -6.75 -16.96 -18.94
C ILE A 527 -6.43 -17.77 -20.20
N THR A 528 -5.35 -17.40 -20.89
CA THR A 528 -4.88 -18.11 -22.09
C THR A 528 -3.56 -18.78 -21.82
N VAL A 529 -3.38 -19.95 -22.43
CA VAL A 529 -2.13 -20.72 -22.37
C VAL A 529 -1.73 -21.05 -23.79
N THR A 530 -0.48 -20.73 -24.14
CA THR A 530 0.12 -21.12 -25.42
C THR A 530 1.47 -21.73 -25.15
N ASP A 531 1.86 -22.66 -26.00
CA ASP A 531 3.16 -23.30 -25.95
C ASP A 531 3.58 -23.54 -27.40
N ALA A 532 4.80 -23.15 -27.74
CA ALA A 532 5.24 -23.05 -29.13
C ALA A 532 5.75 -24.39 -29.67
N ASP A 533 6.19 -25.30 -28.81
CA ASP A 533 6.84 -26.55 -29.18
C ASP A 533 6.36 -27.77 -28.39
N SER A 534 5.67 -27.58 -27.26
CA SER A 534 5.00 -28.64 -26.52
C SER A 534 3.49 -28.66 -26.80
N THR A 535 2.97 -29.80 -27.26
CA THR A 535 1.52 -30.00 -27.48
C THR A 535 0.77 -30.39 -26.21
N ASN A 536 1.49 -30.84 -25.17
CA ASN A 536 0.98 -31.25 -23.87
C ASN A 536 1.73 -30.55 -22.74
N LEU A 537 1.02 -30.34 -21.63
CA LEU A 537 1.56 -29.85 -20.37
C LEU A 537 1.53 -30.95 -19.31
N SER A 538 2.43 -30.87 -18.33
CA SER A 538 2.64 -31.90 -17.31
C SER A 538 2.01 -31.56 -15.95
N SER A 539 2.04 -30.28 -15.57
CA SER A 539 1.49 -29.78 -14.30
C SER A 539 1.25 -28.27 -14.32
N ALA A 540 0.53 -27.76 -13.32
CA ALA A 540 0.40 -26.33 -13.06
C ALA A 540 0.25 -26.08 -11.55
N THR A 541 0.67 -24.91 -11.09
CA THR A 541 0.42 -24.43 -9.72
C THR A 541 -0.43 -23.16 -9.77
N VAL A 542 -1.38 -23.08 -8.83
CA VAL A 542 -2.15 -21.87 -8.55
C VAL A 542 -2.00 -21.58 -7.07
N SER A 543 -1.33 -20.50 -6.72
CA SER A 543 -1.06 -20.12 -5.32
C SER A 543 -1.77 -18.83 -4.93
N ILE A 544 -2.03 -18.66 -3.63
CA ILE A 544 -2.64 -17.45 -3.05
C ILE A 544 -1.67 -16.82 -2.04
N SER A 545 -1.35 -15.53 -2.23
CA SER A 545 -0.55 -14.76 -1.27
C SER A 545 -1.33 -14.51 0.03
N GLY A 546 -0.63 -14.48 1.16
CA GLY A 546 -1.22 -14.20 2.46
C GLY A 546 -2.34 -15.16 2.88
N SER A 547 -2.26 -16.45 2.51
CA SER A 547 -3.35 -17.41 2.65
C SER A 547 -3.97 -17.40 4.06
N PHE A 548 -5.23 -16.99 4.16
CA PHE A 548 -5.98 -17.09 5.41
C PHE A 548 -6.65 -18.46 5.49
N THR A 549 -6.90 -18.95 6.70
CA THR A 549 -7.59 -20.24 6.91
C THR A 549 -9.01 -20.30 6.31
N GLU A 550 -9.58 -19.13 6.01
CA GLU A 550 -10.89 -18.94 5.38
C GLU A 550 -10.87 -19.17 3.86
N ASP A 551 -9.70 -19.18 3.23
CA ASP A 551 -9.53 -19.21 1.77
C ASP A 551 -9.28 -20.61 1.22
N THR A 552 -10.02 -20.98 0.18
CA THR A 552 -9.86 -22.25 -0.52
C THR A 552 -9.81 -22.06 -2.03
N LEU A 553 -8.86 -22.74 -2.68
CA LEU A 553 -8.82 -22.93 -4.13
C LEU A 553 -9.34 -24.33 -4.44
N ALA A 554 -10.34 -24.42 -5.31
CA ALA A 554 -10.97 -25.67 -5.68
C ALA A 554 -10.85 -25.95 -7.17
N PHE A 555 -10.71 -27.24 -7.48
CA PHE A 555 -10.67 -27.76 -8.84
C PHE A 555 -11.30 -29.14 -8.90
N ALA A 556 -12.16 -29.35 -9.88
CA ALA A 556 -12.74 -30.66 -10.16
C ALA A 556 -11.90 -31.41 -11.19
N THR A 557 -11.53 -32.66 -10.90
CA THR A 557 -10.77 -33.51 -11.82
C THR A 557 -11.44 -33.57 -13.19
N GLN A 558 -10.67 -33.24 -14.23
CA GLN A 558 -11.13 -33.26 -15.61
C GLN A 558 -9.96 -33.47 -16.56
N ASN A 559 -10.22 -34.01 -17.75
CA ASN A 559 -9.21 -34.19 -18.81
C ASN A 559 -7.95 -34.96 -18.38
N GLY A 560 -8.03 -35.81 -17.36
CA GLY A 560 -6.87 -36.53 -16.81
C GLY A 560 -5.98 -35.69 -15.87
N ILE A 561 -6.40 -34.46 -15.55
CA ILE A 561 -5.74 -33.55 -14.62
C ILE A 561 -6.42 -33.67 -13.25
N THR A 562 -5.64 -33.89 -12.19
CA THR A 562 -6.08 -33.91 -10.79
C THR A 562 -5.54 -32.71 -10.03
N GLY A 563 -6.34 -32.12 -9.15
CA GLY A 563 -5.93 -31.00 -8.31
C GLY A 563 -5.80 -31.41 -6.85
N ASN A 564 -4.76 -30.91 -6.17
CA ASN A 564 -4.58 -31.04 -4.73
C ASN A 564 -4.26 -29.67 -4.12
N TYR A 565 -5.10 -29.20 -3.20
CA TYR A 565 -4.92 -27.92 -2.50
C TYR A 565 -4.34 -28.17 -1.11
N THR A 566 -3.21 -27.54 -0.80
CA THR A 566 -2.56 -27.65 0.52
C THR A 566 -1.76 -26.37 0.79
N ASN A 567 -1.91 -25.77 1.98
CA ASN A 567 -1.16 -24.60 2.43
C ASN A 567 -1.10 -23.46 1.41
N GLY A 568 -2.24 -23.04 0.85
CA GLY A 568 -2.30 -21.91 -0.09
C GLY A 568 -1.86 -22.23 -1.52
N VAL A 569 -1.51 -23.49 -1.84
CA VAL A 569 -1.12 -23.89 -3.20
C VAL A 569 -2.01 -25.01 -3.71
N LEU A 570 -2.68 -24.76 -4.83
CA LEU A 570 -3.38 -25.79 -5.62
C LEU A 570 -2.43 -26.31 -6.70
N THR A 571 -2.01 -27.56 -6.55
CA THR A 571 -1.19 -28.26 -7.54
C THR A 571 -2.07 -29.10 -8.47
N LEU A 572 -2.05 -28.78 -9.76
CA LEU A 572 -2.67 -29.56 -10.82
C LEU A 572 -1.63 -30.50 -11.43
N THR A 573 -1.96 -31.79 -11.55
CA THR A 573 -1.04 -32.82 -12.05
C THR A 573 -1.73 -33.70 -13.09
N GLY A 574 -1.01 -34.04 -14.17
CA GLY A 574 -1.46 -34.96 -15.21
C GLY A 574 -1.06 -34.48 -16.60
N SER A 575 -0.54 -35.37 -17.45
CA SER A 575 -0.17 -35.01 -18.82
C SER A 575 -1.41 -34.82 -19.69
N ALA A 576 -1.63 -33.60 -20.19
CA ALA A 576 -2.80 -33.24 -21.00
C ALA A 576 -2.46 -32.13 -22.00
N THR A 577 -3.27 -31.96 -23.04
CA THR A 577 -3.01 -30.95 -24.09
C THR A 577 -3.04 -29.51 -23.56
N VAL A 578 -2.36 -28.58 -24.23
CA VAL A 578 -2.38 -27.14 -23.87
C VAL A 578 -3.81 -26.60 -23.74
N ALA A 579 -4.69 -26.95 -24.68
CA ALA A 579 -6.10 -26.54 -24.65
C ALA A 579 -6.87 -27.10 -23.44
N GLN A 580 -6.52 -28.31 -22.97
CA GLN A 580 -7.11 -28.92 -21.79
C GLN A 580 -6.62 -28.25 -20.51
N TYR A 581 -5.35 -27.89 -20.41
CA TYR A 581 -4.82 -27.11 -19.28
C TYR A 581 -5.38 -25.70 -19.23
N GLN A 582 -5.53 -25.03 -20.38
CA GLN A 582 -6.25 -23.75 -20.44
C GLN A 582 -7.68 -23.89 -19.90
N THR A 583 -8.39 -24.96 -20.28
CA THR A 583 -9.74 -25.25 -19.74
C THR A 583 -9.69 -25.53 -18.23
N ALA A 584 -8.63 -26.20 -17.75
CA ALA A 584 -8.44 -26.51 -16.35
C ALA A 584 -8.22 -25.26 -15.50
N LEU A 585 -7.29 -24.39 -15.89
CA LEU A 585 -7.01 -23.13 -15.19
C LEU A 585 -8.23 -22.21 -15.13
N ARG A 586 -9.00 -22.12 -16.25
CA ARG A 586 -10.26 -21.37 -16.30
C ARG A 586 -11.34 -21.88 -15.33
N SER A 587 -11.22 -23.12 -14.88
CA SER A 587 -12.17 -23.75 -13.96
C SER A 587 -11.75 -23.69 -12.50
N VAL A 588 -10.55 -23.20 -12.19
CA VAL A 588 -10.10 -23.04 -10.80
C VAL A 588 -10.94 -21.96 -10.15
N THR A 589 -11.61 -22.33 -9.06
CA THR A 589 -12.48 -21.42 -8.32
C THR A 589 -11.88 -21.04 -6.99
N TYR A 590 -12.05 -19.78 -6.63
CA TYR A 590 -11.79 -19.29 -5.28
C TYR A 590 -13.08 -19.28 -4.46
N GLN A 591 -12.97 -19.62 -3.18
CA GLN A 591 -14.05 -19.53 -2.20
C GLN A 591 -13.50 -19.04 -0.85
N ASN A 592 -14.23 -18.12 -0.22
CA ASN A 592 -14.05 -17.73 1.17
C ASN A 592 -15.16 -18.35 2.03
N SER A 593 -14.81 -18.79 3.24
CA SER A 593 -15.72 -19.48 4.17
C SER A 593 -16.09 -18.66 5.43
N SER A 594 -15.63 -17.40 5.51
CA SER A 594 -15.89 -16.51 6.64
C SER A 594 -17.10 -15.60 6.35
N ASP A 595 -17.96 -15.45 7.36
CA ASP A 595 -19.03 -14.43 7.44
C ASP A 595 -18.49 -13.09 8.00
N ASN A 596 -17.17 -12.96 8.10
CA ASN A 596 -16.47 -11.72 8.40
C ASN A 596 -15.06 -11.80 7.76
N PRO A 597 -15.00 -11.79 6.42
CA PRO A 597 -13.76 -12.10 5.72
C PRO A 597 -12.72 -11.01 5.96
N ASN A 598 -11.45 -11.41 6.03
CA ASN A 598 -10.36 -10.44 6.00
C ASN A 598 -10.37 -9.71 4.63
N THR A 599 -10.40 -8.38 4.62
CA THR A 599 -10.55 -7.63 3.36
C THR A 599 -9.24 -7.27 2.66
N THR A 600 -8.08 -7.70 3.18
CA THR A 600 -6.79 -7.56 2.48
C THR A 600 -6.89 -8.21 1.11
N THR A 601 -6.32 -7.60 0.07
CA THR A 601 -6.34 -8.14 -1.30
C THR A 601 -5.51 -9.42 -1.39
N ARG A 602 -5.99 -10.40 -2.17
CA ARG A 602 -5.29 -11.70 -2.33
C ARG A 602 -4.70 -11.73 -3.73
N THR A 603 -3.41 -12.01 -3.85
CA THR A 603 -2.75 -12.14 -5.16
C THR A 603 -2.69 -13.61 -5.51
N ILE A 604 -3.32 -13.99 -6.63
CA ILE A 604 -3.29 -15.35 -7.16
C ILE A 604 -2.22 -15.44 -8.22
N SER A 605 -1.24 -16.32 -8.04
CA SER A 605 -0.19 -16.58 -9.03
C SER A 605 -0.45 -17.89 -9.77
N PHE A 606 -0.28 -17.87 -11.08
CA PHE A 606 -0.41 -19.02 -11.97
C PHE A 606 0.93 -19.34 -12.62
N VAL A 607 1.34 -20.61 -12.53
CA VAL A 607 2.52 -21.15 -13.22
C VAL A 607 2.16 -22.50 -13.85
N VAL A 608 2.64 -22.75 -15.07
CA VAL A 608 2.38 -23.95 -15.86
C VAL A 608 3.70 -24.56 -16.30
N LYS A 609 3.75 -25.89 -16.31
CA LYS A 609 4.93 -26.68 -16.68
C LYS A 609 4.57 -27.63 -17.81
N ASP A 610 5.40 -27.68 -18.85
CA ASP A 610 5.29 -28.67 -19.92
C ASP A 610 5.98 -30.01 -19.63
N GLY A 611 6.78 -30.06 -18.55
CA GLY A 611 7.59 -31.23 -18.19
C GLY A 611 9.05 -31.12 -18.63
N SER A 612 9.45 -29.98 -19.16
CA SER A 612 10.82 -29.55 -19.36
C SER A 612 11.38 -28.81 -18.11
N LEU A 613 12.49 -28.11 -18.28
CA LEU A 613 13.22 -27.40 -17.23
C LEU A 613 12.84 -25.91 -17.11
N LEU A 614 12.03 -25.37 -18.03
CA LEU A 614 11.59 -23.98 -18.00
C LEU A 614 10.09 -23.89 -17.74
N ASP A 615 9.74 -23.39 -16.56
CA ASP A 615 8.36 -23.05 -16.20
C ASP A 615 7.93 -21.75 -16.89
N SER A 616 6.63 -21.55 -17.06
CA SER A 616 6.09 -20.24 -17.43
C SER A 616 6.47 -19.16 -16.42
N ASN A 617 6.71 -17.93 -16.85
CA ASN A 617 6.73 -16.79 -15.92
C ASN A 617 5.41 -16.75 -15.12
N PRO A 618 5.46 -16.44 -13.81
CA PRO A 618 4.25 -16.29 -13.03
C PRO A 618 3.41 -15.15 -13.58
N VAL A 619 2.11 -15.39 -13.72
CA VAL A 619 1.14 -14.33 -13.98
C VAL A 619 0.21 -14.21 -12.79
N THR A 620 -0.03 -12.99 -12.36
CA THR A 620 -0.81 -12.72 -11.15
C THR A 620 -2.19 -12.17 -11.47
N ARG A 621 -3.12 -12.41 -10.55
CA ARG A 621 -4.44 -11.80 -10.55
C ARG A 621 -4.92 -11.54 -9.14
N ASN A 622 -5.38 -10.32 -8.89
CA ASN A 622 -5.89 -9.95 -7.58
C ASN A 622 -7.34 -10.42 -7.39
N ILE A 623 -7.67 -10.80 -6.15
CA ILE A 623 -9.02 -10.97 -5.65
C ILE A 623 -9.26 -9.88 -4.61
N ASN A 624 -10.22 -9.01 -4.89
CA ASN A 624 -10.65 -7.93 -4.00
C ASN A 624 -11.88 -8.41 -3.24
N LEU A 625 -11.76 -8.51 -1.92
CA LEU A 625 -12.87 -8.94 -1.08
C LEU A 625 -13.71 -7.76 -0.64
N THR A 626 -15.01 -7.95 -0.65
CA THR A 626 -15.98 -7.01 -0.11
C THR A 626 -16.76 -7.72 0.98
N ALA A 627 -16.46 -7.40 2.25
CA ALA A 627 -17.29 -7.79 3.38
C ALA A 627 -18.66 -7.11 3.28
N VAL A 628 -19.72 -7.83 3.64
CA VAL A 628 -21.10 -7.35 3.64
C VAL A 628 -21.58 -7.35 5.07
N ASN A 629 -22.15 -6.22 5.50
CA ASN A 629 -22.67 -6.18 6.86
C ASN A 629 -23.87 -7.11 7.03
N ASP A 630 -23.82 -8.02 7.99
CA ASP A 630 -24.89 -8.90 8.42
C ASP A 630 -25.69 -8.28 9.56
N ALA A 631 -27.02 -8.27 9.43
CA ALA A 631 -27.86 -7.70 10.48
C ALA A 631 -27.81 -8.57 11.76
N PRO A 632 -27.80 -7.97 12.97
CA PRO A 632 -27.90 -8.72 14.20
C PRO A 632 -29.15 -9.61 14.22
N VAL A 633 -29.03 -10.83 14.73
CA VAL A 633 -30.15 -11.78 14.84
C VAL A 633 -30.58 -11.89 16.29
N ILE A 634 -31.88 -11.71 16.52
CA ILE A 634 -32.52 -11.89 17.82
C ILE A 634 -33.40 -13.14 17.78
N THR A 635 -33.42 -13.92 18.86
CA THR A 635 -34.41 -14.99 19.04
C THR A 635 -35.06 -14.86 20.41
N ALA A 636 -36.38 -14.64 20.44
CA ALA A 636 -37.18 -14.60 21.66
C ALA A 636 -37.72 -16.00 22.02
N THR A 637 -38.06 -16.20 23.27
CA THR A 637 -38.75 -17.42 23.70
C THR A 637 -40.24 -17.35 23.34
N ASN A 638 -40.83 -18.45 22.86
CA ASN A 638 -42.19 -18.48 22.30
C ASN A 638 -43.33 -18.49 23.35
N THR A 639 -43.05 -18.14 24.60
CA THR A 639 -44.05 -18.14 25.68
C THR A 639 -44.44 -16.72 26.04
N ALA A 640 -45.73 -16.40 26.06
CA ALA A 640 -46.18 -15.08 26.50
C ALA A 640 -45.82 -14.86 27.99
N LEU A 641 -45.45 -13.63 28.36
CA LEU A 641 -45.33 -13.25 29.76
C LEU A 641 -46.73 -13.10 30.34
N THR A 642 -47.02 -13.80 31.44
CA THR A 642 -48.21 -13.57 32.25
C THR A 642 -47.89 -12.55 33.34
N TYR A 643 -48.66 -11.46 33.40
CA TYR A 643 -48.49 -10.41 34.41
C TYR A 643 -49.80 -10.24 35.19
N THR A 644 -49.74 -10.50 36.49
CA THR A 644 -50.88 -10.27 37.40
C THR A 644 -50.84 -8.83 37.88
N GLU A 645 -52.00 -8.21 38.01
CA GLU A 645 -52.14 -6.92 38.69
C GLU A 645 -51.31 -6.84 39.98
N ASN A 646 -50.70 -5.68 40.22
CA ASN A 646 -49.86 -5.41 41.39
C ASN A 646 -48.61 -6.31 41.53
N ALA A 647 -48.28 -7.12 40.51
CA ALA A 647 -47.01 -7.85 40.49
C ALA A 647 -45.81 -6.89 40.42
N ALA A 648 -44.69 -7.32 41.00
CA ALA A 648 -43.42 -6.61 40.86
C ALA A 648 -42.99 -6.52 39.38
N ALA A 649 -42.15 -5.54 39.06
CA ALA A 649 -41.56 -5.40 37.73
C ALA A 649 -40.90 -6.73 37.32
N THR A 650 -41.32 -7.27 36.18
CA THR A 650 -40.97 -8.64 35.76
C THR A 650 -40.24 -8.61 34.43
N ALA A 651 -39.16 -9.37 34.32
CA ALA A 651 -38.38 -9.47 33.08
C ALA A 651 -39.23 -10.01 31.93
N ILE A 652 -39.15 -9.34 30.78
CA ILE A 652 -40.03 -9.64 29.65
C ILE A 652 -39.65 -10.97 29.03
N ASP A 653 -38.37 -11.15 28.66
CA ASP A 653 -37.84 -12.39 28.11
C ASP A 653 -36.44 -12.71 28.66
N PRO A 654 -36.35 -13.44 29.79
CA PRO A 654 -35.06 -13.83 30.36
C PRO A 654 -34.25 -14.79 29.48
N GLY A 655 -34.88 -15.38 28.45
CA GLY A 655 -34.27 -16.36 27.56
C GLY A 655 -33.88 -15.82 26.19
N ILE A 656 -34.11 -14.54 25.90
CA ILE A 656 -33.79 -13.94 24.60
C ILE A 656 -32.30 -14.12 24.27
N THR A 657 -31.98 -14.47 23.02
CA THR A 657 -30.60 -14.58 22.54
C THR A 657 -30.32 -13.57 21.44
N VAL A 658 -29.08 -13.10 21.38
CA VAL A 658 -28.58 -12.20 20.34
C VAL A 658 -27.29 -12.77 19.77
N THR A 659 -27.19 -12.81 18.45
CA THR A 659 -25.98 -13.21 17.72
C THR A 659 -25.76 -12.22 16.60
N ASP A 660 -24.50 -12.04 16.22
CA ASP A 660 -24.10 -11.17 15.13
C ASP A 660 -22.85 -11.81 14.50
N ALA A 661 -22.81 -11.87 13.16
CA ALA A 661 -21.80 -12.63 12.43
C ALA A 661 -20.50 -11.83 12.24
N ASP A 662 -20.63 -10.52 12.02
CA ASP A 662 -19.51 -9.64 11.68
C ASP A 662 -19.17 -8.62 12.78
N SER A 663 -20.11 -8.37 13.70
CA SER A 663 -19.99 -7.31 14.69
C SER A 663 -19.86 -7.88 16.10
N THR A 664 -18.68 -7.70 16.71
CA THR A 664 -18.45 -8.12 18.09
C THR A 664 -19.15 -7.22 19.12
N ASN A 665 -19.52 -6.00 18.72
CA ASN A 665 -20.19 -4.98 19.52
C ASN A 665 -21.46 -4.49 18.84
N LEU A 666 -22.45 -4.12 19.65
CA LEU A 666 -23.70 -3.52 19.22
C LEU A 666 -23.78 -2.08 19.75
N SER A 667 -24.47 -1.20 19.04
CA SER A 667 -24.51 0.24 19.32
C SER A 667 -25.76 0.68 20.08
N SER A 668 -26.89 0.02 19.81
CA SER A 668 -28.18 0.34 20.44
C SER A 668 -29.19 -0.80 20.33
N ALA A 669 -30.24 -0.72 21.15
CA ALA A 669 -31.42 -1.57 21.01
C ALA A 669 -32.68 -0.78 21.33
N THR A 670 -33.81 -1.18 20.75
CA THR A 670 -35.11 -0.64 21.11
C THR A 670 -36.03 -1.76 21.59
N VAL A 671 -36.73 -1.50 22.68
CA VAL A 671 -37.81 -2.35 23.19
C VAL A 671 -39.06 -1.50 23.19
N SER A 672 -40.00 -1.80 22.31
CA SER A 672 -41.23 -1.01 22.16
C SER A 672 -42.45 -1.81 22.58
N ILE A 673 -43.42 -1.13 23.18
CA ILE A 673 -44.71 -1.71 23.58
C ILE A 673 -45.82 -1.14 22.70
N SER A 674 -46.50 -2.02 21.97
CA SER A 674 -47.67 -1.67 21.18
C SER A 674 -48.97 -1.94 21.96
N GLY A 675 -49.96 -1.07 21.74
CA GLY A 675 -51.17 -1.05 22.57
C GLY A 675 -50.89 -0.59 24.01
N SER A 676 -49.86 0.23 24.23
CA SER A 676 -49.52 0.75 25.55
C SER A 676 -50.61 1.68 26.09
N PHE A 677 -50.84 1.61 27.39
CA PHE A 677 -51.69 2.51 28.14
C PHE A 677 -50.83 3.32 29.11
N THR A 678 -51.37 4.40 29.67
CA THR A 678 -50.64 5.29 30.60
C THR A 678 -50.14 4.58 31.87
N GLU A 679 -50.69 3.41 32.16
CA GLU A 679 -50.33 2.52 33.26
C GLU A 679 -49.09 1.66 32.96
N ASP A 680 -48.64 1.56 31.70
CA ASP A 680 -47.58 0.66 31.28
C ASP A 680 -46.20 1.33 31.24
N THR A 681 -45.20 0.69 31.86
CA THR A 681 -43.80 1.16 31.83
C THR A 681 -42.85 0.02 31.48
N LEU A 682 -41.84 0.34 30.67
CA LEU A 682 -40.66 -0.50 30.46
C LEU A 682 -39.49 0.09 31.23
N ALA A 683 -38.79 -0.73 32.01
CA ALA A 683 -37.68 -0.27 32.84
C ALA A 683 -36.42 -1.09 32.60
N PHE A 684 -35.29 -0.39 32.66
CA PHE A 684 -33.94 -0.94 32.53
C PHE A 684 -32.99 -0.19 33.46
N ALA A 685 -32.12 -0.93 34.14
CA ALA A 685 -31.05 -0.36 34.96
C ALA A 685 -29.75 -0.33 34.16
N THR A 686 -29.08 0.82 34.13
CA THR A 686 -27.78 0.98 33.46
C THR A 686 -26.80 -0.10 33.90
N GLN A 687 -26.23 -0.81 32.92
CA GLN A 687 -25.24 -1.85 33.15
C GLN A 687 -24.36 -2.03 31.90
N ASN A 688 -23.14 -2.53 32.06
CA ASN A 688 -22.22 -2.82 30.95
C ASN A 688 -21.98 -1.65 29.98
N GLY A 689 -22.05 -0.40 30.46
CA GLY A 689 -21.93 0.79 29.61
C GLY A 689 -23.18 1.13 28.77
N ILE A 690 -24.25 0.35 28.89
CA ILE A 690 -25.53 0.57 28.21
C ILE A 690 -26.45 1.35 29.14
N THR A 691 -26.99 2.46 28.67
CA THR A 691 -28.01 3.28 29.36
C THR A 691 -29.38 3.08 28.70
N GLY A 692 -30.47 3.22 29.46
CA GLY A 692 -31.83 3.10 28.94
C GLY A 692 -32.65 4.37 29.14
N ASN A 693 -33.39 4.77 28.12
CA ASN A 693 -34.33 5.89 28.17
C ASN A 693 -35.71 5.46 27.65
N TYR A 694 -36.74 5.53 28.50
CA TYR A 694 -38.12 5.19 28.12
C TYR A 694 -38.92 6.44 27.83
N THR A 695 -39.48 6.55 26.62
CA THR A 695 -40.32 7.68 26.21
C THR A 695 -41.38 7.20 25.23
N ASN A 696 -42.65 7.58 25.46
CA ASN A 696 -43.78 7.30 24.56
C ASN A 696 -43.90 5.83 24.10
N GLY A 697 -43.71 4.87 25.01
CA GLY A 697 -43.85 3.44 24.70
C GLY A 697 -42.63 2.79 24.05
N VAL A 698 -41.51 3.50 23.93
CA VAL A 698 -40.24 2.96 23.42
C VAL A 698 -39.15 3.14 24.47
N LEU A 699 -38.53 2.03 24.87
CA LEU A 699 -37.29 2.02 25.66
C LEU A 699 -36.12 1.91 24.69
N THR A 700 -35.33 2.98 24.60
CA THR A 700 -34.10 3.01 23.80
C THR A 700 -32.91 2.72 24.71
N LEU A 701 -32.17 1.66 24.39
CA LEU A 701 -30.91 1.30 25.03
C LEU A 701 -29.75 1.80 24.16
N THR A 702 -28.82 2.57 24.73
CA THR A 702 -27.69 3.17 24.01
C THR A 702 -26.37 2.89 24.70
N GLY A 703 -25.34 2.53 23.93
CA GLY A 703 -23.96 2.39 24.42
C GLY A 703 -23.24 1.26 23.68
N SER A 704 -22.05 1.53 23.14
CA SER A 704 -21.27 0.49 22.45
C SER A 704 -20.82 -0.59 23.44
N ALA A 705 -21.31 -1.82 23.25
CA ALA A 705 -21.07 -2.94 24.16
C ALA A 705 -21.13 -4.28 23.39
N THR A 706 -20.54 -5.34 23.94
CA THR A 706 -20.46 -6.64 23.24
C THR A 706 -21.83 -7.27 23.02
N VAL A 707 -21.95 -8.14 22.02
CA VAL A 707 -23.18 -8.92 21.76
C VAL A 707 -23.69 -9.63 23.02
N ALA A 708 -22.79 -10.23 23.80
CA ALA A 708 -23.13 -10.90 25.06
C ALA A 708 -23.65 -9.93 26.14
N GLN A 709 -23.11 -8.70 26.18
CA GLN A 709 -23.57 -7.65 27.09
C GLN A 709 -24.96 -7.13 26.70
N TYR A 710 -25.23 -6.94 25.40
CA TYR A 710 -26.56 -6.59 24.91
C TYR A 710 -27.59 -7.69 25.14
N GLN A 711 -27.21 -8.96 24.96
CA GLN A 711 -28.06 -10.09 25.33
C GLN A 711 -28.43 -10.04 26.82
N THR A 712 -27.47 -9.77 27.69
CA THR A 712 -27.71 -9.61 29.13
C THR A 712 -28.61 -8.41 29.42
N ALA A 713 -28.42 -7.31 28.69
CA ALA A 713 -29.23 -6.10 28.82
C ALA A 713 -30.69 -6.36 28.45
N LEU A 714 -30.96 -6.96 27.29
CA LEU A 714 -32.33 -7.28 26.86
C LEU A 714 -33.05 -8.24 27.81
N ARG A 715 -32.33 -9.24 28.34
CA ARG A 715 -32.88 -10.16 29.36
C ARG A 715 -33.30 -9.47 30.66
N SER A 716 -32.72 -8.30 30.95
CA SER A 716 -33.01 -7.53 32.15
C SER A 716 -34.13 -6.51 31.99
N VAL A 717 -34.63 -6.28 30.77
CA VAL A 717 -35.72 -5.32 30.53
C VAL A 717 -36.99 -5.84 31.20
N THR A 718 -37.58 -5.01 32.06
CA THR A 718 -38.77 -5.36 32.84
C THR A 718 -39.99 -4.59 32.38
N TYR A 719 -41.15 -5.24 32.50
CA TYR A 719 -42.45 -4.61 32.37
C TYR A 719 -43.09 -4.41 33.74
N GLN A 720 -43.76 -3.29 33.91
CA GLN A 720 -44.56 -2.97 35.09
C GLN A 720 -45.86 -2.27 34.69
N ASN A 721 -46.95 -2.59 35.39
CA ASN A 721 -48.21 -1.87 35.30
C ASN A 721 -48.51 -1.19 36.65
N SER A 722 -48.94 0.08 36.63
CA SER A 722 -49.18 0.90 37.84
C SER A 722 -50.63 1.04 38.26
N SER A 723 -51.57 0.37 37.57
CA SER A 723 -53.00 0.47 37.82
C SER A 723 -53.51 -0.66 38.71
N ASP A 724 -54.31 -0.33 39.72
CA ASP A 724 -55.12 -1.27 40.52
C ASP A 724 -56.39 -1.74 39.79
N ASN A 725 -56.58 -1.34 38.52
CA ASN A 725 -57.64 -1.87 37.67
C ASN A 725 -57.15 -1.87 36.21
N PRO A 726 -56.18 -2.75 35.88
CA PRO A 726 -55.42 -2.65 34.64
C PRO A 726 -56.28 -2.98 33.41
N ASN A 727 -56.00 -2.33 32.28
CA ASN A 727 -56.57 -2.72 31.01
C ASN A 727 -56.02 -4.10 30.59
N THR A 728 -56.90 -5.09 30.43
CA THR A 728 -56.52 -6.49 30.18
C THR A 728 -56.23 -6.83 28.71
N THR A 729 -56.22 -5.84 27.80
CA THR A 729 -55.85 -6.06 26.39
C THR A 729 -54.42 -6.59 26.30
N THR A 730 -54.13 -7.62 25.49
CA THR A 730 -52.75 -8.10 25.35
C THR A 730 -51.83 -7.00 24.80
N ARG A 731 -50.64 -6.86 25.39
CA ARG A 731 -49.59 -5.97 24.87
C ARG A 731 -48.62 -6.76 24.02
N THR A 732 -48.11 -6.17 22.95
CA THR A 732 -47.04 -6.79 22.16
C THR A 732 -45.77 -5.98 22.30
N ILE A 733 -44.73 -6.62 22.83
CA ILE A 733 -43.38 -6.07 22.96
C ILE A 733 -42.58 -6.44 21.72
N SER A 734 -41.90 -5.48 21.11
CA SER A 734 -41.01 -5.69 19.97
C SER A 734 -39.58 -5.33 20.35
N PHE A 735 -38.65 -6.24 20.07
CA PHE A 735 -37.22 -6.08 20.25
C PHE A 735 -36.54 -5.87 18.91
N VAL A 736 -35.69 -4.85 18.81
CA VAL A 736 -34.81 -4.58 17.66
C VAL A 736 -33.44 -4.16 18.21
N VAL A 737 -32.37 -4.69 17.63
CA VAL A 737 -30.97 -4.39 18.00
C VAL A 737 -30.24 -3.88 16.76
N LYS A 738 -29.25 -3.02 16.99
CA LYS A 738 -28.42 -2.40 15.97
C LYS A 738 -26.95 -2.59 16.31
N ASP A 739 -26.17 -3.03 15.35
CA ASP A 739 -24.70 -3.11 15.39
C ASP A 739 -24.03 -1.74 15.24
N GLY A 740 -24.69 -0.78 14.58
CA GLY A 740 -24.11 0.53 14.21
C GLY A 740 -23.99 0.75 12.71
N SER A 741 -24.42 -0.22 11.90
CA SER A 741 -24.48 -0.16 10.44
C SER A 741 -25.88 0.27 9.94
N LEU A 742 -26.12 0.12 8.63
CA LEU A 742 -27.39 0.47 7.97
C LEU A 742 -28.49 -0.60 8.11
N LEU A 743 -28.19 -1.78 8.68
CA LEU A 743 -29.14 -2.90 8.77
C LEU A 743 -29.49 -3.25 10.23
N ASP A 744 -30.71 -2.94 10.63
CA ASP A 744 -31.25 -3.34 11.93
C ASP A 744 -31.66 -4.82 11.95
N SER A 745 -31.64 -5.45 13.13
CA SER A 745 -32.23 -6.78 13.30
C SER A 745 -33.71 -6.80 12.90
N ASN A 746 -34.19 -7.93 12.38
CA ASN A 746 -35.64 -8.11 12.21
C ASN A 746 -36.36 -8.00 13.58
N PRO A 747 -37.51 -7.29 13.65
CA PRO A 747 -38.26 -7.17 14.89
C PRO A 747 -38.73 -8.53 15.38
N VAL A 748 -38.40 -8.86 16.63
CA VAL A 748 -38.92 -10.06 17.29
C VAL A 748 -39.91 -9.64 18.36
N THR A 749 -41.09 -10.27 18.35
CA THR A 749 -42.19 -9.88 19.23
C THR A 749 -42.48 -10.88 20.33
N ARG A 750 -42.96 -10.37 21.47
CA ARG A 750 -43.46 -11.17 22.60
C ARG A 750 -44.68 -10.54 23.21
N ASN A 751 -45.66 -11.36 23.57
CA ASN A 751 -46.90 -10.88 24.18
C ASN A 751 -46.79 -10.80 25.71
N ILE A 752 -47.47 -9.81 26.29
CA ILE A 752 -47.77 -9.71 27.72
C ILE A 752 -49.28 -9.86 27.90
N ASN A 753 -49.68 -10.87 28.66
CA ASN A 753 -51.07 -11.14 29.02
C ASN A 753 -51.32 -10.67 30.45
N LEU A 754 -52.15 -9.64 30.61
CA LEU A 754 -52.50 -9.08 31.90
C LEU A 754 -53.69 -9.81 32.52
N THR A 755 -53.61 -10.12 33.82
CA THR A 755 -54.71 -10.67 34.61
C THR A 755 -55.06 -9.70 35.73
N ALA A 756 -56.25 -9.10 35.65
CA ALA A 756 -56.80 -8.28 36.74
C ALA A 756 -57.23 -9.18 37.91
N VAL A 757 -57.04 -8.70 39.14
CA VAL A 757 -57.47 -9.37 40.37
C VAL A 757 -58.55 -8.52 41.00
N ASN A 758 -59.67 -9.15 41.39
CA ASN A 758 -60.69 -8.43 42.14
C ASN A 758 -60.19 -8.23 43.59
N ASP A 759 -59.71 -7.04 43.90
CA ASP A 759 -59.40 -6.59 45.24
C ASP A 759 -60.70 -6.43 46.09
N ALA A 760 -60.54 -6.46 47.42
CA ALA A 760 -61.63 -6.62 48.40
C ALA A 760 -61.98 -5.32 49.13
#